data_AF-X0KVA4-F1
#
_entry.id   AF-X0KVA4-F1
#
_cell.length_a   1.000
_cell.length_b   1.000
_cell.length_c   1.000
_cell.angle_alpha   90.00
_cell.angle_beta   90.00
_cell.angle_gamma   90.00
#
_symmetry.space_group_name_H-M   'P 1'
#
loop_
_entity.id
_entity.type
_entity.pdbx_description
1 polymer ?
#
loop_
_entity_poly.entity_id
_entity_poly.type
_entity_poly.pdbx_seq_one_letter_code
_entity_poly.pdbx_strand_id
1 'polypeptide(L)'
;MPMMANSLFTFFLLTFLSFFVSAQDDANPGDVNPVPPVGEIKTEDPISSPLTEGCPQPCSIAGNDPANWTQLHSLEELAGCTLPMLFALNVENDYSASATLYTCVTETESTSTKRDEVTKVQARAAESSVSLASNCGAEKATVKTTSSFGKAVLRSGNNVAAAAGLLAEYLDNGATCGTTILFGKSGSSIAGVYVGGEVQKGSASNILRQSTARLQKGVQAFQVCNANDKTAETIGLYAADNVNGLEAVQNAVRTWSHGQCVSIAQATKESINLGVLTTTTVKARDVELRSRFAGVESLLAPRADCKAIQVVSGDSCASLAKKCKVTTANFNKYNPAKNFCSTLAPKQWVCCSAGTLPDKTPQPSKDGTCFIYKIKSGDGCYSLGQNFGITQKFIEDVNKNTWGFAGCNRLQLGQPICLSKGKNPMPLAIAGAVCGPQKPGSKKPSSAKTGWDLANMNPCPLNACCSGYGFCGITSEFCTNTTAKGGAPGTSQPNTPGCIGNCGTKIVGNTKKPAKFLNVGYFQGYNLGRPCLNMDVTKLSEVTTPYTHIHFAFAGLKSDFSVLLQPDVRAQFLKFKEVKGSWKKIISFGGWAGSTDASTYQLYRDAIKPANRDKFAYNIMTVLNNHKLDGVDFDWEYPGSAGSDGSSTDTANYVAFLQVMRNKIGKSGKTMSVALPAAYWYLKPFPVTKIAPLVDYMVYMTYDLHGQWDYGNKFISSGCPNGNCLRSHVNKTETLDSLAMITKAGVDPAKIVIGISSYGRSFRMKDPKCTGPTCQFTGSFSVSEAEPGVCTGEAGYLSDAEIRLIAYDAKQGKKGVTAKTWYDKDSDSDIMTFGTKGKGMTDWVAYMGPTTKQKRTDWAKSLNFGGVVDWAIDLETWFSAKP
;
A
#
# COMPACT_ATOMS: atom_id res chain seq x y z
N MET A 1 27.84 79.09 -17.02
CA MET A 1 29.32 79.15 -17.18
C MET A 1 29.89 79.77 -15.91
N PRO A 2 31.00 79.30 -15.32
CA PRO A 2 31.82 78.12 -15.64
C PRO A 2 31.98 77.15 -14.42
N MET A 3 32.12 75.84 -14.65
CA MET A 3 33.36 75.02 -14.62
C MET A 3 33.89 74.71 -13.20
N MET A 4 33.89 73.41 -12.83
CA MET A 4 35.07 72.51 -12.71
C MET A 4 35.66 72.53 -11.28
N ALA A 5 36.10 71.43 -10.66
CA ALA A 5 36.24 70.03 -11.06
C ALA A 5 36.48 69.17 -9.79
N ASN A 6 36.23 67.86 -9.95
CA ASN A 6 36.97 66.72 -9.37
C ASN A 6 36.89 66.54 -7.84
N SER A 7 36.47 65.40 -7.27
CA SER A 7 36.83 63.98 -7.53
C SER A 7 36.99 63.39 -6.12
N LEU A 8 36.59 62.19 -5.70
CA LEU A 8 36.23 60.94 -6.35
C LEU A 8 35.54 60.10 -5.25
N PHE A 9 34.52 59.32 -5.62
CA PHE A 9 34.23 57.94 -5.17
C PHE A 9 33.69 57.70 -3.74
N THR A 10 32.59 56.98 -3.48
CA THR A 10 31.64 56.17 -4.28
C THR A 10 30.43 55.96 -3.35
N PHE A 11 29.27 56.54 -3.69
CA PHE A 11 28.03 55.86 -4.12
C PHE A 11 27.44 54.82 -3.14
N PHE A 12 26.15 54.81 -2.79
CA PHE A 12 24.99 55.69 -3.04
C PHE A 12 23.92 55.21 -2.02
N LEU A 13 23.32 56.05 -1.16
CA LEU A 13 22.12 56.88 -1.41
C LEU A 13 20.88 56.06 -1.86
N LEU A 14 19.67 56.26 -1.35
CA LEU A 14 19.14 57.07 -0.24
C LEU A 14 17.62 56.76 -0.14
N THR A 15 17.13 56.65 1.10
CA THR A 15 15.94 57.28 1.70
C THR A 15 14.67 57.71 0.93
N PHE A 16 13.56 57.56 1.69
CA PHE A 16 12.43 58.49 1.95
C PHE A 16 11.61 59.01 0.74
N LEU A 17 10.31 58.67 0.66
CA LEU A 17 9.22 59.35 1.38
C LEU A 17 7.85 58.75 1.02
N SER A 18 7.02 58.66 2.05
CA SER A 18 5.58 58.49 2.19
C SER A 18 4.68 58.73 0.96
N PHE A 19 3.72 57.82 0.73
CA PHE A 19 2.35 58.17 0.33
C PHE A 19 1.35 57.12 0.85
N PHE A 20 0.27 57.64 1.45
CA PHE A 20 -0.95 56.92 1.80
C PHE A 20 -1.55 56.23 0.58
N VAL A 21 -1.90 54.95 0.70
CA VAL A 21 -2.94 54.32 -0.13
C VAL A 21 -3.95 53.65 0.80
N SER A 22 -5.11 54.28 0.83
CA SER A 22 -6.44 53.74 1.13
C SER A 22 -6.52 52.21 1.24
N ALA A 23 -6.87 51.72 2.43
CA ALA A 23 -7.52 50.43 2.59
C ALA A 23 -8.93 50.58 2.00
N GLN A 24 -9.07 50.18 0.74
CA GLN A 24 -10.36 50.12 0.07
C GLN A 24 -10.80 48.65 0.04
N ASP A 25 -11.84 48.39 0.82
CA ASP A 25 -12.65 47.18 0.81
C ASP A 25 -13.20 46.93 -0.60
N ASP A 26 -12.53 46.10 -1.39
CA ASP A 26 -13.08 45.54 -2.64
C ASP A 26 -12.77 44.04 -2.68
N ALA A 27 -13.40 43.29 -1.76
CA ALA A 27 -13.55 41.85 -1.91
C ALA A 27 -14.63 41.59 -2.98
N ASN A 28 -14.21 41.45 -4.23
CA ASN A 28 -15.06 41.04 -5.34
C ASN A 28 -15.55 39.59 -5.08
N PRO A 29 -16.85 39.34 -4.85
CA PRO A 29 -17.36 38.00 -4.56
C PRO A 29 -17.81 37.38 -5.89
N GLY A 30 -16.89 36.70 -6.59
CA GLY A 30 -17.22 36.11 -7.89
C GLY A 30 -16.22 35.12 -8.47
N ASP A 31 -14.96 35.16 -8.04
CA ASP A 31 -13.97 34.17 -8.50
C ASP A 31 -13.93 32.97 -7.56
N VAL A 32 -14.84 32.03 -7.79
CA VAL A 32 -14.64 30.64 -7.37
C VAL A 32 -13.71 29.98 -8.39
N ASN A 33 -12.43 30.40 -8.41
CA ASN A 33 -11.38 29.56 -8.98
C ASN A 33 -10.94 28.58 -7.88
N PRO A 34 -11.11 27.26 -8.02
CA PRO A 34 -10.69 26.35 -6.97
C PRO A 34 -9.17 26.13 -6.99
N VAL A 35 -8.62 26.23 -5.77
CA VAL A 35 -7.36 25.67 -5.25
C VAL A 35 -6.08 26.52 -5.35
N PRO A 36 -5.74 27.33 -4.32
CA PRO A 36 -4.35 27.56 -3.92
C PRO A 36 -3.84 26.35 -3.11
N PRO A 37 -2.52 26.13 -3.05
CA PRO A 37 -1.93 24.81 -2.93
C PRO A 37 -2.31 24.19 -1.59
N VAL A 38 -3.14 23.14 -1.62
CA VAL A 38 -2.98 22.10 -0.63
C VAL A 38 -1.56 21.60 -0.85
N GLY A 39 -0.64 22.06 0.01
CA GLY A 39 0.69 21.48 0.11
C GLY A 39 0.51 19.98 0.24
N GLU A 40 0.88 19.29 -0.83
CA GLU A 40 0.95 17.84 -0.99
C GLU A 40 0.15 17.04 0.06
N ILE A 41 -1.18 17.01 -0.04
CA ILE A 41 -1.86 15.73 0.20
C ILE A 41 -1.71 14.94 -1.10
N LYS A 42 -0.45 14.66 -1.43
CA LYS A 42 -0.15 13.47 -2.18
C LYS A 42 -0.72 12.36 -1.32
N THR A 43 -1.81 11.74 -1.79
CA THR A 43 -2.22 10.41 -1.33
C THR A 43 -1.19 9.38 -1.83
N GLU A 44 0.10 9.71 -1.66
CA GLU A 44 1.27 8.88 -1.86
C GLU A 44 1.40 7.86 -0.74
N ASP A 45 0.38 7.70 0.13
CA ASP A 45 0.32 6.54 1.02
C ASP A 45 -0.32 5.41 0.21
N PRO A 46 0.51 4.53 -0.38
CA PRO A 46 0.03 3.52 -1.31
C PRO A 46 -1.05 2.67 -0.66
N ILE A 47 -2.19 2.65 -1.33
CA ILE A 47 -3.09 1.50 -1.28
C ILE A 47 -2.22 0.29 -1.65
N SER A 48 -2.09 -0.63 -0.68
CA SER A 48 -1.51 -1.97 -0.77
C SER A 48 -0.04 -2.19 -1.14
N SER A 49 0.77 -1.17 -1.47
CA SER A 49 2.12 -1.42 -2.03
C SER A 49 3.25 -0.62 -1.37
N PRO A 50 4.31 -1.20 -0.79
CA PRO A 50 5.39 -0.47 -0.09
C PRO A 50 6.31 0.39 -1.00
N LEU A 51 5.82 0.83 -2.18
CA LEU A 51 6.60 1.47 -3.24
C LEU A 51 6.55 2.99 -3.15
N THR A 52 7.73 3.60 -3.20
CA THR A 52 7.90 5.05 -3.37
C THR A 52 7.99 5.35 -4.87
N GLU A 53 7.13 6.21 -5.40
CA GLU A 53 7.08 6.56 -6.83
C GLU A 53 6.95 5.33 -7.77
N GLY A 54 6.40 4.22 -7.27
CA GLY A 54 6.26 2.98 -8.03
C GLY A 54 7.50 2.09 -8.03
N CYS A 55 8.52 2.38 -7.22
CA CYS A 55 9.72 1.58 -7.07
C CYS A 55 9.99 1.13 -5.61
N PRO A 56 10.64 -0.04 -5.42
CA PRO A 56 11.14 -0.51 -4.12
C PRO A 56 12.12 0.45 -3.45
N GLN A 57 12.35 0.27 -2.15
CA GLN A 57 13.43 0.98 -1.45
C GLN A 57 14.82 0.62 -2.03
N PRO A 58 15.77 1.57 -2.03
CA PRO A 58 17.15 1.31 -2.44
C PRO A 58 17.82 0.20 -1.64
N CYS A 59 18.65 -0.61 -2.30
CA CYS A 59 19.44 -1.65 -1.64
C CYS A 59 20.41 -1.06 -0.60
N SER A 60 20.86 0.19 -0.78
CA SER A 60 21.69 0.96 0.16
C SER A 60 21.00 1.18 1.52
N ILE A 61 19.67 1.24 1.54
CA ILE A 61 18.86 1.39 2.75
C ILE A 61 18.42 0.03 3.30
N ALA A 62 17.97 -0.88 2.42
CA ALA A 62 17.47 -2.19 2.82
C ALA A 62 18.57 -3.16 3.28
N GLY A 63 19.83 -2.90 2.90
CA GLY A 63 20.98 -3.75 3.18
C GLY A 63 21.11 -4.94 2.23
N ASN A 64 22.08 -5.81 2.50
CA ASN A 64 22.46 -6.90 1.57
C ASN A 64 21.66 -8.20 1.75
N ASP A 65 20.92 -8.36 2.85
CA ASP A 65 20.09 -9.55 3.09
C ASP A 65 18.74 -9.41 2.36
N PRO A 66 18.46 -10.23 1.33
CA PRO A 66 17.23 -10.09 0.58
C PRO A 66 15.97 -10.32 1.41
N ALA A 67 16.04 -11.00 2.56
CA ALA A 67 14.89 -11.12 3.46
C ALA A 67 14.39 -9.78 4.01
N ASN A 68 15.23 -8.73 3.99
CA ASN A 68 14.88 -7.38 4.46
C ASN A 68 14.41 -6.45 3.32
N TRP A 69 14.43 -6.92 2.07
CA TRP A 69 14.05 -6.12 0.91
C TRP A 69 12.53 -5.92 0.81
N THR A 70 12.12 -4.94 0.00
CA THR A 70 10.72 -4.57 -0.23
C THR A 70 9.96 -5.75 -0.84
N GLN A 71 8.85 -6.16 -0.24
CA GLN A 71 8.03 -7.25 -0.76
C GLN A 71 7.09 -6.76 -1.85
N LEU A 72 7.20 -7.34 -3.05
CA LEU A 72 6.23 -7.21 -4.14
C LEU A 72 5.39 -8.47 -4.22
N HIS A 73 4.15 -8.32 -4.69
CA HIS A 73 3.15 -9.38 -4.70
C HIS A 73 2.58 -9.65 -6.09
N SER A 74 3.13 -9.02 -7.13
CA SER A 74 2.78 -9.28 -8.53
C SER A 74 3.94 -8.98 -9.49
N LEU A 75 3.89 -9.58 -10.69
CA LEU A 75 4.78 -9.20 -11.79
C LEU A 75 4.48 -7.80 -12.33
N GLU A 76 3.26 -7.32 -12.16
CA GLU A 76 2.87 -5.96 -12.56
C GLU A 76 3.62 -4.93 -11.71
N GLU A 77 3.70 -5.13 -10.40
CA GLU A 77 4.52 -4.29 -9.51
C GLU A 77 6.01 -4.37 -9.87
N LEU A 78 6.51 -5.57 -10.17
CA LEU A 78 7.90 -5.73 -10.62
C LEU A 78 8.16 -5.02 -11.96
N ALA A 79 7.20 -5.07 -12.90
CA ALA A 79 7.29 -4.42 -14.20
C ALA A 79 7.15 -2.90 -14.10
N GLY A 80 6.33 -2.40 -13.17
CA GLY A 80 5.99 -1.00 -13.01
C GLY A 80 7.18 -0.12 -12.63
N CYS A 81 8.16 -0.66 -11.90
CA CYS A 81 9.39 0.07 -11.61
C CYS A 81 10.35 0.05 -12.82
N THR A 82 10.70 1.21 -13.33
CA THR A 82 11.61 1.38 -14.49
C THR A 82 13.09 1.30 -14.10
N LEU A 83 13.41 1.46 -12.81
CA LEU A 83 14.77 1.40 -12.31
C LEU A 83 15.35 -0.01 -12.34
N PRO A 84 16.69 -0.16 -12.44
CA PRO A 84 17.35 -1.44 -12.27
C PRO A 84 17.16 -1.97 -10.84
N MET A 85 16.91 -3.28 -10.73
CA MET A 85 16.56 -3.91 -9.46
C MET A 85 17.26 -5.25 -9.25
N LEU A 86 17.51 -5.57 -8.00
CA LEU A 86 17.78 -6.92 -7.54
C LEU A 86 16.53 -7.49 -6.89
N PHE A 87 16.30 -8.78 -7.08
CA PHE A 87 15.23 -9.47 -6.36
C PHE A 87 15.56 -10.92 -6.01
N ALA A 88 14.88 -11.43 -4.99
CA ALA A 88 15.00 -12.80 -4.51
C ALA A 88 13.62 -13.41 -4.28
N LEU A 89 13.56 -14.74 -4.38
CA LEU A 89 12.43 -15.57 -3.96
C LEU A 89 12.95 -16.94 -3.51
N ASN A 90 12.09 -17.73 -2.86
CA ASN A 90 12.40 -19.13 -2.64
C ASN A 90 12.08 -19.94 -3.90
N VAL A 91 13.11 -20.42 -4.58
CA VAL A 91 12.97 -21.10 -5.87
C VAL A 91 12.25 -22.44 -5.77
N GLU A 92 12.17 -23.05 -4.58
CA GLU A 92 11.47 -24.31 -4.32
C GLU A 92 9.93 -24.19 -4.39
N ASN A 93 9.39 -22.98 -4.23
CA ASN A 93 7.94 -22.78 -4.35
C ASN A 93 7.56 -22.76 -5.83
N ASP A 94 6.51 -23.47 -6.22
CA ASP A 94 5.93 -23.32 -7.56
C ASP A 94 5.54 -21.86 -7.80
N TYR A 95 5.86 -21.39 -9.00
CA TYR A 95 5.53 -20.03 -9.39
C TYR A 95 4.01 -19.83 -9.33
N SER A 96 3.59 -18.74 -8.70
CA SER A 96 2.20 -18.30 -8.67
C SER A 96 2.17 -16.82 -9.02
N ALA A 97 1.09 -16.35 -9.64
CA ALA A 97 0.95 -14.95 -10.03
C ALA A 97 1.07 -13.97 -8.84
N SER A 98 0.91 -14.45 -7.60
CA SER A 98 1.14 -13.69 -6.37
C SER A 98 2.30 -14.20 -5.50
N ALA A 99 3.36 -14.74 -6.12
CA ALA A 99 4.58 -15.06 -5.40
C ALA A 99 5.19 -13.79 -4.78
N THR A 100 5.62 -13.88 -3.51
CA THR A 100 6.33 -12.78 -2.85
C THR A 100 7.73 -12.65 -3.42
N LEU A 101 8.00 -11.51 -4.05
CA LEU A 101 9.32 -11.14 -4.55
C LEU A 101 9.95 -10.14 -3.58
N TYR A 102 11.14 -10.44 -3.09
CA TYR A 102 11.88 -9.55 -2.21
C TYR A 102 12.78 -8.69 -3.08
N THR A 103 12.59 -7.37 -3.10
CA THR A 103 13.13 -6.48 -4.14
C THR A 103 13.75 -5.20 -3.59
N CYS A 104 14.84 -4.74 -4.22
CA CYS A 104 15.41 -3.43 -3.95
C CYS A 104 15.93 -2.81 -5.26
N VAL A 105 15.90 -1.48 -5.34
CA VAL A 105 16.48 -0.76 -6.49
C VAL A 105 17.98 -0.55 -6.30
N THR A 106 18.74 -0.71 -7.37
CA THR A 106 20.16 -0.38 -7.42
C THR A 106 20.29 1.00 -8.05
N GLU A 107 20.80 1.99 -7.31
CA GLU A 107 20.91 3.36 -7.81
C GLU A 107 21.79 3.41 -9.06
N THR A 108 21.24 3.89 -10.18
CA THR A 108 22.01 4.28 -11.35
C THR A 108 21.59 5.69 -11.78
N GLU A 109 22.51 6.63 -11.54
CA GLU A 109 22.55 8.03 -11.98
C GLU A 109 21.69 9.08 -11.25
N SER A 110 22.41 10.14 -10.89
CA SER A 110 21.99 11.37 -10.25
C SER A 110 20.89 12.11 -11.02
N THR A 111 19.78 12.40 -10.35
CA THR A 111 19.10 13.68 -10.53
C THR A 111 19.28 14.49 -9.26
N SER A 112 20.16 15.48 -9.34
CA SER A 112 20.27 16.53 -8.35
C SER A 112 18.92 17.23 -8.22
N THR A 113 18.27 17.14 -7.07
CA THR A 113 17.83 18.33 -6.32
C THR A 113 17.23 17.95 -4.97
N LYS A 114 17.79 18.58 -3.92
CA LYS A 114 17.22 18.78 -2.57
C LYS A 114 16.91 17.54 -1.73
N ARG A 115 17.92 17.01 -1.03
CA ARG A 115 17.76 16.44 0.33
C ARG A 115 19.10 16.32 1.08
N ASP A 116 19.92 17.35 1.01
CA ASP A 116 20.99 17.53 1.99
C ASP A 116 20.39 18.17 3.24
N GLU A 117 20.05 17.36 4.26
CA GLU A 117 20.20 17.76 5.68
C GLU A 117 19.86 16.69 6.73
N VAL A 118 19.44 15.48 6.37
CA VAL A 118 19.12 14.42 7.39
C VAL A 118 20.17 13.31 7.47
N THR A 119 21.10 13.20 6.51
CA THR A 119 21.99 12.03 6.35
C THR A 119 23.32 12.07 7.12
N LYS A 120 23.64 13.14 7.86
CA LYS A 120 24.97 13.27 8.51
C LYS A 120 25.08 12.73 9.93
N VAL A 121 23.98 12.28 10.56
CA VAL A 121 24.03 11.76 11.94
C VAL A 121 23.93 10.23 12.03
N GLN A 122 23.46 9.53 10.99
CA GLN A 122 23.37 8.06 10.98
C GLN A 122 24.43 7.36 10.11
N ALA A 123 25.10 8.07 9.20
CA ALA A 123 26.15 7.49 8.35
C ALA A 123 27.45 7.16 9.13
N ARG A 124 27.72 7.78 10.28
CA ARG A 124 28.91 7.51 11.10
C ARG A 124 28.82 6.28 12.01
N ALA A 125 27.67 5.61 12.07
CA ALA A 125 27.51 4.36 12.83
C ALA A 125 27.61 3.10 11.96
N ALA A 126 27.61 3.23 10.63
CA ALA A 126 27.65 2.09 9.69
C ALA A 126 29.06 1.72 9.18
N GLU A 127 30.09 2.52 9.47
CA GLU A 127 31.46 2.26 8.98
C GLU A 127 32.31 1.34 9.87
N SER A 128 31.75 0.73 10.93
CA SER A 128 32.53 -0.11 11.85
C SER A 128 32.11 -1.58 11.90
N SER A 129 31.28 -2.06 10.98
CA SER A 129 30.90 -3.47 10.97
C SER A 129 30.91 -4.07 9.58
N VAL A 130 31.90 -4.95 9.38
CA VAL A 130 31.82 -6.19 8.60
C VAL A 130 32.37 -6.14 7.17
N SER A 131 33.70 -6.06 7.03
CA SER A 131 34.41 -6.79 5.97
C SER A 131 34.43 -8.29 6.32
N LEU A 132 33.33 -9.00 6.06
CA LEU A 132 33.29 -10.46 6.23
C LEU A 132 34.17 -11.12 5.17
N ALA A 133 35.27 -11.69 5.66
CA ALA A 133 36.29 -12.48 4.97
C ALA A 133 35.86 -13.09 3.61
N SER A 134 36.49 -12.61 2.52
CA SER A 134 36.35 -13.10 1.13
C SER A 134 36.72 -14.58 0.90
N ASN A 135 37.10 -15.30 1.96
CA ASN A 135 37.45 -16.71 1.92
C ASN A 135 36.55 -17.58 2.80
N CYS A 136 35.60 -17.02 3.55
CA CYS A 136 34.68 -17.79 4.41
C CYS A 136 35.39 -18.75 5.39
N GLY A 137 36.65 -18.47 5.73
CA GLY A 137 37.49 -19.35 6.56
C GLY A 137 38.12 -20.56 5.84
N ALA A 138 38.01 -20.67 4.51
CA ALA A 138 38.56 -21.75 3.69
C ALA A 138 39.77 -21.30 2.82
N GLU A 139 40.56 -22.25 2.32
CA GLU A 139 41.68 -21.96 1.41
C GLU A 139 41.19 -21.80 -0.04
N LYS A 140 41.82 -20.89 -0.80
CA LYS A 140 41.46 -20.60 -2.19
C LYS A 140 42.24 -21.50 -3.14
N ALA A 141 41.55 -22.14 -4.08
CA ALA A 141 42.14 -22.87 -5.19
C ALA A 141 41.51 -22.44 -6.52
N THR A 142 42.13 -22.81 -7.64
CA THR A 142 41.59 -22.59 -9.00
C THR A 142 41.51 -23.93 -9.72
N VAL A 143 40.34 -24.26 -10.24
CA VAL A 143 40.10 -25.48 -11.03
C VAL A 143 39.81 -25.10 -12.48
N LYS A 144 40.35 -25.89 -13.42
CA LYS A 144 40.05 -25.74 -14.85
C LYS A 144 38.80 -26.54 -15.16
N THR A 145 37.76 -25.88 -15.64
CA THR A 145 36.45 -26.49 -15.90
C THR A 145 35.90 -26.06 -17.25
N THR A 146 34.81 -26.69 -17.68
CA THR A 146 34.14 -26.40 -18.96
C THR A 146 32.84 -25.68 -18.72
N SER A 147 32.68 -24.53 -19.36
CA SER A 147 31.41 -23.82 -19.41
C SER A 147 30.62 -24.17 -20.67
N SER A 148 29.31 -23.98 -20.61
CA SER A 148 28.36 -24.21 -21.70
C SER A 148 27.51 -22.96 -21.90
N PHE A 149 27.45 -22.46 -23.13
CA PHE A 149 26.63 -21.31 -23.52
C PHE A 149 25.53 -21.72 -24.49
N GLY A 150 24.32 -21.24 -24.27
CA GLY A 150 23.20 -21.42 -25.18
C GLY A 150 23.27 -20.57 -26.44
N LYS A 151 22.28 -20.75 -27.32
CA LYS A 151 22.13 -19.94 -28.52
C LYS A 151 21.62 -18.53 -28.22
N ALA A 152 21.88 -17.63 -29.16
CA ALA A 152 21.29 -16.30 -29.19
C ALA A 152 19.81 -16.40 -29.56
N VAL A 153 18.92 -16.14 -28.60
CA VAL A 153 17.45 -16.15 -28.78
C VAL A 153 16.76 -14.95 -28.14
N LEU A 154 17.46 -14.22 -27.27
CA LEU A 154 16.94 -13.01 -26.62
C LEU A 154 16.99 -11.82 -27.56
N ARG A 155 15.97 -10.96 -27.48
CA ARG A 155 15.85 -9.72 -28.25
C ARG A 155 16.38 -8.51 -27.49
N SER A 156 16.38 -8.56 -26.16
CA SER A 156 16.76 -7.47 -25.27
C SER A 156 18.13 -7.68 -24.63
N GLY A 157 19.13 -8.08 -25.42
CA GLY A 157 20.46 -8.48 -24.94
C GLY A 157 21.17 -7.45 -24.06
N ASN A 158 21.03 -6.14 -24.35
CA ASN A 158 21.62 -5.07 -23.54
C ASN A 158 21.01 -5.00 -22.12
N ASN A 159 19.69 -5.09 -22.01
CA ASN A 159 18.99 -5.09 -20.73
C ASN A 159 19.34 -6.35 -19.92
N VAL A 160 19.43 -7.50 -20.58
CA VAL A 160 19.86 -8.76 -19.93
C VAL A 160 21.30 -8.67 -19.44
N ALA A 161 22.20 -8.08 -20.23
CA ALA A 161 23.59 -7.86 -19.82
C ALA A 161 23.67 -6.90 -18.63
N ALA A 162 22.87 -5.83 -18.60
CA ALA A 162 22.78 -4.92 -17.46
C ALA A 162 22.26 -5.64 -16.20
N ALA A 163 21.21 -6.45 -16.31
CA ALA A 163 20.69 -7.26 -15.20
C ALA A 163 21.75 -8.24 -14.66
N ALA A 164 22.53 -8.89 -15.54
CA ALA A 164 23.66 -9.73 -15.14
C ALA A 164 24.80 -8.92 -14.47
N GLY A 165 25.00 -7.67 -14.89
CA GLY A 165 25.92 -6.73 -14.25
C GLY A 165 25.56 -6.45 -12.80
N LEU A 166 24.27 -6.20 -12.51
CA LEU A 166 23.77 -6.01 -11.14
C LEU A 166 24.06 -7.24 -10.26
N LEU A 167 23.83 -8.45 -10.81
CA LEU A 167 24.10 -9.71 -10.12
C LEU A 167 25.60 -9.88 -9.82
N ALA A 168 26.47 -9.51 -10.77
CA ALA A 168 27.91 -9.56 -10.57
C ALA A 168 28.37 -8.59 -9.46
N GLU A 169 27.82 -7.37 -9.43
CA GLU A 169 28.11 -6.39 -8.40
C GLU A 169 27.64 -6.84 -7.01
N TYR A 170 26.45 -7.45 -6.92
CA TYR A 170 26.00 -8.05 -5.66
C TYR A 170 26.94 -9.17 -5.20
N LEU A 171 27.46 -10.00 -6.10
CA LEU A 171 28.43 -11.05 -5.75
C LEU A 171 29.75 -10.47 -5.21
N ASP A 172 30.18 -9.31 -5.70
CA ASP A 172 31.39 -8.64 -5.23
C ASP A 172 31.22 -8.03 -3.83
N ASN A 173 30.07 -7.39 -3.58
CA ASN A 173 29.89 -6.47 -2.44
C ASN A 173 28.84 -6.90 -1.42
N GLY A 174 27.86 -7.72 -1.81
CA GLY A 174 26.68 -8.03 -1.00
C GLY A 174 26.50 -9.49 -0.62
N ALA A 175 27.08 -10.42 -1.38
CA ALA A 175 26.89 -11.84 -1.15
C ALA A 175 27.60 -12.35 0.11
N THR A 176 26.86 -13.09 0.94
CA THR A 176 27.45 -13.83 2.07
C THR A 176 28.06 -15.16 1.62
N CYS A 177 28.84 -15.77 2.51
CA CYS A 177 29.37 -17.12 2.35
C CYS A 177 28.28 -18.19 2.09
N GLY A 178 28.63 -19.23 1.33
CA GLY A 178 27.72 -20.31 0.95
C GLY A 178 27.05 -20.09 -0.41
N THR A 179 25.97 -20.81 -0.69
CA THR A 179 25.27 -20.72 -1.99
C THR A 179 24.60 -19.35 -2.17
N THR A 180 24.65 -18.80 -3.38
CA THR A 180 23.91 -17.57 -3.74
C THR A 180 22.88 -17.88 -4.82
N ILE A 181 21.63 -17.51 -4.57
CA ILE A 181 20.53 -17.53 -5.52
C ILE A 181 19.94 -16.12 -5.56
N LEU A 182 20.00 -15.47 -6.72
CA LEU A 182 19.54 -14.10 -6.87
C LEU A 182 19.08 -13.81 -8.29
N PHE A 183 18.24 -12.79 -8.44
CA PHE A 183 17.73 -12.33 -9.72
C PHE A 183 17.99 -10.83 -9.88
N GLY A 184 18.17 -10.39 -11.12
CA GLY A 184 18.33 -9.00 -11.52
C GLY A 184 17.31 -8.63 -12.59
N LYS A 185 16.84 -7.38 -12.57
CA LYS A 185 15.97 -6.78 -13.58
C LYS A 185 16.57 -5.49 -14.11
N SER A 186 16.51 -5.29 -15.42
CA SER A 186 16.84 -4.03 -16.08
C SER A 186 15.89 -3.83 -17.27
N GLY A 187 15.28 -2.65 -17.38
CA GLY A 187 14.12 -2.46 -18.26
C GLY A 187 13.03 -3.49 -17.93
N SER A 188 12.54 -4.21 -18.95
CA SER A 188 11.63 -5.36 -18.76
C SER A 188 12.35 -6.67 -18.45
N SER A 189 13.63 -6.79 -18.82
CA SER A 189 14.34 -8.06 -18.89
C SER A 189 14.83 -8.51 -17.53
N ILE A 190 14.91 -9.83 -17.35
CA ILE A 190 15.32 -10.45 -16.08
C ILE A 190 16.42 -11.50 -16.31
N ALA A 191 17.27 -11.66 -15.31
CA ALA A 191 18.26 -12.73 -15.25
C ALA A 191 18.27 -13.34 -13.84
N GLY A 192 18.44 -14.66 -13.74
CA GLY A 192 18.60 -15.38 -12.48
C GLY A 192 19.96 -16.07 -12.45
N VAL A 193 20.64 -16.01 -11.30
CA VAL A 193 21.95 -16.65 -11.07
C VAL A 193 21.87 -17.67 -9.94
N TYR A 194 22.56 -18.78 -10.14
CA TYR A 194 22.94 -19.73 -9.10
C TYR A 194 24.47 -19.78 -8.98
N VAL A 195 25.00 -19.64 -7.77
CA VAL A 195 26.42 -19.80 -7.46
C VAL A 195 26.57 -20.77 -6.30
N GLY A 196 27.21 -21.92 -6.55
CA GLY A 196 27.47 -22.96 -5.55
C GLY A 196 28.29 -22.45 -4.35
N GLY A 197 28.14 -23.14 -3.21
CA GLY A 197 28.74 -22.70 -1.94
C GLY A 197 30.26 -22.77 -1.87
N GLU A 198 30.90 -23.59 -2.71
CA GLU A 198 32.37 -23.68 -2.78
C GLU A 198 32.96 -22.75 -3.85
N VAL A 199 32.13 -22.05 -4.62
CA VAL A 199 32.62 -21.08 -5.61
C VAL A 199 33.01 -19.78 -4.94
N GLN A 200 34.21 -19.28 -5.23
CA GLN A 200 34.63 -17.94 -4.81
C GLN A 200 33.75 -16.88 -5.48
N LYS A 201 33.14 -16.00 -4.69
CA LYS A 201 32.19 -14.99 -5.21
C LYS A 201 32.80 -14.06 -6.25
N GLY A 202 34.03 -13.60 -6.01
CA GLY A 202 34.80 -12.82 -6.99
C GLY A 202 35.15 -13.59 -8.28
N SER A 203 35.25 -14.93 -8.23
CA SER A 203 35.39 -15.72 -9.46
C SER A 203 34.08 -15.79 -10.24
N ALA A 204 32.96 -15.95 -9.54
CA ALA A 204 31.64 -15.98 -10.17
C ALA A 204 31.28 -14.62 -10.78
N SER A 205 31.52 -13.51 -10.08
CA SER A 205 31.26 -12.15 -10.59
C SER A 205 32.06 -11.87 -11.86
N ASN A 206 33.35 -12.24 -11.90
CA ASN A 206 34.18 -12.11 -13.09
C ASN A 206 33.66 -12.92 -14.28
N ILE A 207 33.19 -14.14 -14.06
CA ILE A 207 32.58 -14.99 -15.11
C ILE A 207 31.29 -14.35 -15.66
N LEU A 208 30.45 -13.78 -14.80
CA LEU A 208 29.27 -13.04 -15.24
C LEU A 208 29.64 -11.83 -16.09
N ARG A 209 30.64 -11.03 -15.66
CA ARG A 209 31.14 -9.87 -16.42
C ARG A 209 31.73 -10.28 -17.76
N GLN A 210 32.47 -11.39 -17.84
CA GLN A 210 32.99 -11.92 -19.11
C GLN A 210 31.88 -12.40 -20.06
N SER A 211 30.73 -12.81 -19.52
CA SER A 211 29.58 -13.26 -20.30
C SER A 211 28.77 -12.11 -20.94
N THR A 212 29.00 -10.87 -20.50
CA THR A 212 28.29 -9.65 -20.95
C THR A 212 28.17 -9.54 -22.48
N ALA A 213 29.28 -9.68 -23.21
CA ALA A 213 29.27 -9.54 -24.67
C ALA A 213 28.41 -10.61 -25.37
N ARG A 214 28.26 -11.79 -24.77
CA ARG A 214 27.41 -12.87 -25.28
C ARG A 214 25.94 -12.63 -24.94
N LEU A 215 25.66 -12.12 -23.75
CA LEU A 215 24.32 -11.70 -23.35
C LEU A 215 23.80 -10.56 -24.24
N GLN A 216 24.65 -9.58 -24.56
CA GLN A 216 24.35 -8.51 -25.52
C GLN A 216 24.02 -9.05 -26.92
N LYS A 217 24.66 -10.15 -27.33
CA LYS A 217 24.36 -10.87 -28.58
C LYS A 217 23.14 -11.80 -28.49
N GLY A 218 22.43 -11.81 -27.36
CA GLY A 218 21.17 -12.51 -27.17
C GLY A 218 21.26 -13.91 -26.54
N VAL A 219 22.42 -14.32 -26.01
CA VAL A 219 22.58 -15.65 -25.36
C VAL A 219 21.69 -15.74 -24.12
N GLN A 220 20.83 -16.77 -24.07
CA GLN A 220 19.84 -16.92 -23.00
C GLN A 220 20.37 -17.56 -21.71
N ALA A 221 21.30 -18.49 -21.84
CA ALA A 221 21.75 -19.30 -20.72
C ALA A 221 23.25 -19.57 -20.79
N PHE A 222 23.86 -19.61 -19.62
CA PHE A 222 25.23 -20.03 -19.41
C PHE A 222 25.30 -20.91 -18.17
N GLN A 223 26.10 -21.97 -18.20
CA GLN A 223 26.40 -22.72 -17.01
C GLN A 223 27.81 -23.30 -17.00
N VAL A 224 28.38 -23.36 -15.81
CA VAL A 224 29.47 -24.24 -15.41
C VAL A 224 28.81 -25.31 -14.57
N CYS A 225 28.54 -26.46 -15.17
CA CYS A 225 27.87 -27.55 -14.49
C CYS A 225 28.40 -28.88 -15.00
N ASN A 226 28.89 -29.71 -14.08
CA ASN A 226 29.32 -31.06 -14.39
C ASN A 226 28.25 -32.03 -13.90
N ALA A 227 27.70 -32.84 -14.81
CA ALA A 227 26.66 -33.81 -14.46
C ALA A 227 27.17 -34.90 -13.48
N ASN A 228 28.49 -35.00 -13.29
CA ASN A 228 29.16 -35.93 -12.38
C ASN A 228 29.75 -35.26 -11.12
N ASP A 229 29.92 -33.93 -11.11
CA ASP A 229 30.37 -33.12 -9.96
C ASP A 229 29.27 -32.09 -9.63
N LYS A 230 28.30 -32.53 -8.84
CA LYS A 230 26.97 -31.92 -8.75
C LYS A 230 26.71 -31.23 -7.42
N THR A 231 27.34 -30.07 -7.16
CA THR A 231 26.72 -28.88 -6.48
C THR A 231 27.73 -27.86 -5.98
N ALA A 232 28.97 -28.25 -5.73
CA ALA A 232 29.90 -27.41 -5.01
C ALA A 232 30.51 -26.28 -5.89
N GLU A 233 30.76 -26.59 -7.17
CA GLU A 233 31.43 -25.71 -8.13
C GLU A 233 30.51 -25.15 -9.24
N THR A 234 29.19 -25.28 -9.09
CA THR A 234 28.23 -24.89 -10.13
C THR A 234 28.04 -23.38 -10.20
N ILE A 235 28.09 -22.81 -11.41
CA ILE A 235 27.63 -21.45 -11.71
C ILE A 235 26.60 -21.56 -12.83
N GLY A 236 25.44 -20.93 -12.69
CA GLY A 236 24.44 -20.87 -13.76
C GLY A 236 23.85 -19.47 -13.86
N LEU A 237 23.63 -18.99 -15.08
CA LEU A 237 22.83 -17.81 -15.37
C LEU A 237 21.79 -18.14 -16.45
N TYR A 238 20.54 -17.79 -16.22
CA TYR A 238 19.45 -17.91 -17.19
C TYR A 238 18.72 -16.58 -17.29
N ALA A 239 18.33 -16.16 -18.49
CA ALA A 239 17.70 -14.87 -18.73
C ALA A 239 16.44 -14.94 -19.58
N ALA A 240 15.62 -13.89 -19.51
CA ALA A 240 14.42 -13.71 -20.31
C ALA A 240 14.25 -12.23 -20.70
N ASP A 241 13.63 -11.99 -21.85
CA ASP A 241 13.42 -10.64 -22.40
C ASP A 241 12.48 -9.77 -21.54
N ASN A 242 11.56 -10.41 -20.80
CA ASN A 242 10.61 -9.73 -19.94
C ASN A 242 10.26 -10.53 -18.67
N VAL A 243 9.61 -9.87 -17.71
CA VAL A 243 9.20 -10.44 -16.42
C VAL A 243 8.28 -11.66 -16.53
N ASN A 244 7.54 -11.84 -17.63
CA ASN A 244 6.69 -13.02 -17.82
C ASN A 244 7.51 -14.30 -18.01
N GLY A 245 8.81 -14.19 -18.31
CA GLY A 245 9.73 -15.32 -18.35
C GLY A 245 10.23 -15.79 -16.97
N LEU A 246 9.72 -15.22 -15.86
CA LEU A 246 10.23 -15.52 -14.51
C LEU A 246 10.14 -17.01 -14.17
N GLU A 247 9.07 -17.69 -14.55
CA GLU A 247 8.92 -19.13 -14.29
C GLU A 247 10.06 -19.96 -14.93
N ALA A 248 10.43 -19.65 -16.19
CA ALA A 248 11.53 -20.33 -16.88
C ALA A 248 12.88 -20.05 -16.19
N VAL A 249 13.12 -18.79 -15.81
CA VAL A 249 14.34 -18.40 -15.09
C VAL A 249 14.41 -19.09 -13.72
N GLN A 250 13.29 -19.11 -12.98
CA GLN A 250 13.18 -19.78 -11.67
C GLN A 250 13.43 -21.28 -11.80
N ASN A 251 12.84 -21.95 -12.80
CA ASN A 251 13.03 -23.38 -13.01
C ASN A 251 14.48 -23.74 -13.33
N ALA A 252 15.19 -22.92 -14.11
CA ALA A 252 16.62 -23.10 -14.36
C ALA A 252 17.44 -23.01 -13.06
N VAL A 253 17.16 -21.99 -12.24
CA VAL A 253 17.82 -21.80 -10.95
C VAL A 253 17.50 -22.93 -9.95
N ARG A 254 16.23 -23.37 -9.90
CA ARG A 254 15.79 -24.53 -9.10
C ARG A 254 16.55 -25.79 -9.51
N THR A 255 16.69 -26.04 -10.82
CA THR A 255 17.42 -27.19 -11.36
C THR A 255 18.87 -27.22 -10.85
N TRP A 256 19.59 -26.08 -10.91
CA TRP A 256 20.95 -25.99 -10.37
C TRP A 256 20.99 -26.19 -8.85
N SER A 257 20.01 -25.68 -8.11
CA SER A 257 19.92 -25.84 -6.66
C SER A 257 19.72 -27.30 -6.22
N HIS A 258 19.14 -28.14 -7.08
CA HIS A 258 19.01 -29.59 -6.87
C HIS A 258 20.27 -30.37 -7.30
N GLY A 259 21.31 -29.69 -7.76
CA GLY A 259 22.53 -30.30 -8.29
C GLY A 259 22.36 -30.87 -9.70
N GLN A 260 21.36 -30.42 -10.44
CA GLN A 260 21.14 -30.84 -11.81
C GLN A 260 21.64 -29.77 -12.78
N CYS A 261 22.07 -30.17 -13.97
CA CYS A 261 22.45 -29.22 -15.03
C CYS A 261 21.23 -28.91 -15.90
N VAL A 262 21.05 -27.65 -16.24
CA VAL A 262 20.00 -27.23 -17.18
C VAL A 262 20.34 -27.75 -18.57
N SER A 263 19.35 -28.30 -19.27
CA SER A 263 19.51 -28.74 -20.65
C SER A 263 19.58 -27.51 -21.56
N ILE A 264 20.77 -27.25 -22.12
CA ILE A 264 21.00 -26.14 -23.05
C ILE A 264 21.11 -26.72 -24.46
N ALA A 265 20.10 -26.47 -25.29
CA ALA A 265 20.09 -26.94 -26.68
C ALA A 265 21.28 -26.34 -27.46
N GLN A 266 22.03 -27.21 -28.15
CA GLN A 266 23.14 -26.82 -29.04
C GLN A 266 24.20 -25.93 -28.34
N ALA A 267 24.53 -26.29 -27.10
CA ALA A 267 25.48 -25.53 -26.29
C ALA A 267 26.89 -25.48 -26.89
N THR A 268 27.49 -24.29 -26.93
CA THR A 268 28.92 -24.11 -27.22
C THR A 268 29.72 -24.27 -25.94
N LYS A 269 30.82 -25.04 -25.98
CA LYS A 269 31.65 -25.34 -24.81
C LYS A 269 32.95 -24.56 -24.84
N GLU A 270 33.40 -24.08 -23.68
CA GLU A 270 34.64 -23.33 -23.54
C GLU A 270 35.35 -23.68 -22.23
N SER A 271 36.68 -23.69 -22.24
CA SER A 271 37.45 -23.92 -21.02
C SER A 271 37.56 -22.62 -20.23
N ILE A 272 37.26 -22.67 -18.93
CA ILE A 272 37.38 -21.53 -18.02
C ILE A 272 38.15 -21.92 -16.75
N ASN A 273 38.70 -20.91 -16.07
CA ASN A 273 39.28 -21.07 -14.74
C ASN A 273 38.26 -20.64 -13.69
N LEU A 274 37.96 -21.51 -12.73
CA LEU A 274 37.01 -21.28 -11.67
C LEU A 274 37.73 -21.26 -10.32
N GLY A 275 37.61 -20.17 -9.58
CA GLY A 275 38.08 -20.08 -8.20
C GLY A 275 37.13 -20.81 -7.26
N VAL A 276 37.66 -21.76 -6.48
CA VAL A 276 36.91 -22.58 -5.51
C VAL A 276 37.52 -22.48 -4.11
N LEU A 277 36.73 -22.86 -3.10
CA LEU A 277 37.10 -22.92 -1.69
C LEU A 277 37.37 -24.38 -1.31
N THR A 278 38.50 -24.65 -0.67
CA THR A 278 38.95 -26.01 -0.31
C THR A 278 39.25 -26.13 1.19
N THR A 279 39.14 -27.35 1.73
CA THR A 279 39.44 -27.65 3.13
C THR A 279 40.90 -28.07 3.30
N THR A 280 41.60 -27.50 4.29
CA THR A 280 42.98 -27.85 4.64
C THR A 280 43.16 -29.34 4.95
N THR A 281 44.04 -30.01 4.20
CA THR A 281 44.77 -31.16 4.73
C THR A 281 45.77 -30.66 5.75
N VAL A 282 45.43 -30.69 7.04
CA VAL A 282 46.45 -30.68 8.09
C VAL A 282 47.31 -31.93 7.85
N LYS A 283 48.57 -31.72 7.42
CA LYS A 283 49.60 -32.76 7.51
C LYS A 283 49.75 -33.06 9.00
N ALA A 284 49.27 -34.22 9.43
CA ALA A 284 49.65 -34.74 10.74
C ALA A 284 51.19 -34.81 10.74
N ARG A 285 51.83 -34.05 11.63
CA ARG A 285 53.19 -34.39 12.04
C ARG A 285 53.07 -35.73 12.76
N ASP A 286 53.78 -36.73 12.27
CA ASP A 286 53.99 -37.97 12.99
C ASP A 286 54.61 -37.64 14.35
N VAL A 287 53.79 -37.67 15.41
CA VAL A 287 54.27 -37.77 16.78
C VAL A 287 54.07 -39.23 17.16
N GLU A 288 55.16 -39.98 17.05
CA GLU A 288 55.26 -41.37 17.48
C GLU A 288 55.19 -41.42 19.01
N LEU A 289 53.97 -41.44 19.55
CA LEU A 289 53.75 -41.68 20.98
C LEU A 289 53.65 -43.19 21.20
N ARG A 290 54.81 -43.80 21.49
CA ARG A 290 54.90 -45.13 22.10
C ARG A 290 54.17 -45.08 23.44
N SER A 291 52.95 -45.63 23.50
CA SER A 291 52.33 -46.00 24.77
C SER A 291 52.32 -47.51 24.91
N ARG A 292 53.12 -48.00 25.86
CA ARG A 292 52.96 -49.32 26.45
C ARG A 292 51.83 -49.20 27.47
N PHE A 293 50.67 -49.82 27.24
CA PHE A 293 49.87 -50.37 28.33
C PHE A 293 49.03 -51.53 27.78
N ALA A 294 49.33 -52.72 28.31
CA ALA A 294 48.57 -53.93 28.15
C ALA A 294 47.37 -53.94 29.12
N GLY A 295 46.24 -54.43 28.63
CA GLY A 295 45.19 -55.10 29.41
C GLY A 295 44.28 -54.24 30.29
N VAL A 296 43.03 -54.03 29.87
CA VAL A 296 41.83 -54.13 30.71
C VAL A 296 40.63 -54.52 29.82
N GLU A 297 39.92 -55.57 30.21
CA GLU A 297 38.65 -56.04 29.63
C GLU A 297 37.46 -55.10 29.93
N SER A 298 36.49 -55.10 29.02
CA SER A 298 35.05 -54.97 29.30
C SER A 298 34.60 -53.92 30.34
N LEU A 299 34.41 -52.68 29.89
CA LEU A 299 33.44 -51.75 30.48
C LEU A 299 32.58 -51.17 29.36
N LEU A 300 31.26 -51.32 29.51
CA LEU A 300 30.23 -50.70 28.67
C LEU A 300 30.38 -49.17 28.73
N ALA A 301 31.17 -48.61 27.83
CA ALA A 301 31.26 -47.17 27.62
C ALA A 301 29.95 -46.67 26.98
N PRO A 302 29.49 -45.45 27.30
CA PRO A 302 28.45 -44.78 26.52
C PRO A 302 28.85 -44.84 25.05
N ARG A 303 27.94 -45.21 24.14
CA ARG A 303 28.25 -45.22 22.71
C ARG A 303 28.77 -43.84 22.33
N ALA A 304 30.07 -43.73 22.09
CA ALA A 304 30.66 -42.46 21.70
C ALA A 304 30.08 -42.05 20.35
N ASP A 305 29.79 -40.75 20.22
CA ASP A 305 29.37 -40.17 18.96
C ASP A 305 30.44 -40.37 17.88
N CYS A 306 29.99 -40.73 16.68
CA CYS A 306 30.89 -40.84 15.54
C CYS A 306 31.34 -39.44 15.07
N LYS A 307 32.53 -39.35 14.49
CA LYS A 307 32.89 -38.21 13.65
C LYS A 307 31.96 -38.20 12.44
N ALA A 308 31.09 -37.21 12.33
CA ALA A 308 30.11 -37.13 11.25
C ALA A 308 30.55 -36.16 10.14
N ILE A 309 30.14 -36.46 8.91
CA ILE A 309 30.21 -35.56 7.75
C ILE A 309 28.81 -35.41 7.16
N GLN A 310 28.55 -34.29 6.50
CA GLN A 310 27.31 -34.06 5.81
C GLN A 310 27.44 -34.46 4.33
N VAL A 311 26.45 -35.19 3.83
CA VAL A 311 26.33 -35.59 2.42
C VAL A 311 26.05 -34.35 1.59
N VAL A 312 26.85 -34.13 0.55
CA VAL A 312 26.52 -33.15 -0.51
C VAL A 312 25.92 -33.86 -1.71
N SER A 313 25.17 -33.15 -2.55
CA SER A 313 24.54 -33.76 -3.72
C SER A 313 25.61 -34.38 -4.64
N GLY A 314 25.34 -35.59 -5.15
CA GLY A 314 26.29 -36.38 -5.93
C GLY A 314 27.27 -37.23 -5.11
N ASP A 315 27.28 -37.14 -3.79
CA ASP A 315 28.09 -38.04 -2.97
C ASP A 315 27.64 -39.49 -3.08
N SER A 316 28.61 -40.37 -3.28
CA SER A 316 28.47 -41.81 -3.11
C SER A 316 29.16 -42.23 -1.82
N CYS A 317 28.89 -43.45 -1.35
CA CYS A 317 29.66 -44.02 -0.24
C CYS A 317 31.18 -44.03 -0.53
N ALA A 318 31.60 -44.16 -1.79
CA ALA A 318 33.01 -44.12 -2.15
C ALA A 318 33.62 -42.71 -2.04
N SER A 319 32.90 -41.67 -2.48
CA SER A 319 33.38 -40.28 -2.35
C SER A 319 33.40 -39.84 -0.89
N LEU A 320 32.37 -40.20 -0.12
CA LEU A 320 32.29 -39.91 1.31
C LEU A 320 33.36 -40.65 2.10
N ALA A 321 33.62 -41.93 1.81
CA ALA A 321 34.72 -42.67 2.42
C ALA A 321 36.07 -41.98 2.19
N LYS A 322 36.32 -41.50 0.96
CA LYS A 322 37.52 -40.70 0.63
C LYS A 322 37.59 -39.40 1.42
N LYS A 323 36.48 -38.63 1.51
CA LYS A 323 36.39 -37.40 2.31
C LYS A 323 36.62 -37.66 3.81
N CYS A 324 36.09 -38.77 4.31
CA CYS A 324 36.28 -39.25 5.67
C CYS A 324 37.69 -39.82 5.94
N LYS A 325 38.50 -40.02 4.88
CA LYS A 325 39.81 -40.70 4.93
C LYS A 325 39.74 -42.14 5.47
N VAL A 326 38.72 -42.89 5.05
CA VAL A 326 38.50 -44.30 5.41
C VAL A 326 38.25 -45.15 4.17
N THR A 327 38.34 -46.48 4.29
CA THR A 327 37.95 -47.39 3.20
C THR A 327 36.42 -47.42 3.05
N THR A 328 35.93 -47.68 1.84
CA THR A 328 34.47 -47.81 1.59
C THR A 328 33.84 -48.92 2.45
N ALA A 329 34.58 -50.00 2.72
CA ALA A 329 34.14 -51.08 3.60
C ALA A 329 33.93 -50.59 5.05
N ASN A 330 34.87 -49.81 5.59
CA ASN A 330 34.75 -49.22 6.92
C ASN A 330 33.63 -48.17 6.96
N PHE A 331 33.50 -47.33 5.93
CA PHE A 331 32.42 -46.36 5.84
C PHE A 331 31.03 -47.02 5.85
N ASN A 332 30.85 -48.10 5.08
CA ASN A 332 29.60 -48.87 5.07
C ASN A 332 29.36 -49.55 6.41
N LYS A 333 30.41 -50.03 7.09
CA LYS A 333 30.32 -50.60 8.44
C LYS A 333 29.87 -49.57 9.48
N TYR A 334 30.31 -48.31 9.36
CA TYR A 334 29.88 -47.22 10.25
C TYR A 334 28.43 -46.78 10.00
N ASN A 335 27.88 -47.09 8.82
CA ASN A 335 26.54 -46.68 8.42
C ASN A 335 25.72 -47.91 7.94
N PRO A 336 25.33 -48.82 8.86
CA PRO A 336 24.86 -50.16 8.53
C PRO A 336 23.42 -50.25 8.00
N ALA A 337 22.76 -49.12 7.71
CA ALA A 337 21.37 -49.13 7.24
C ALA A 337 21.25 -49.89 5.90
N LYS A 338 20.17 -50.67 5.74
CA LYS A 338 19.91 -51.43 4.51
C LYS A 338 19.75 -50.45 3.34
N ASN A 339 20.44 -50.71 2.23
CA ASN A 339 20.46 -49.84 1.03
C ASN A 339 21.02 -48.42 1.26
N PHE A 340 21.75 -48.19 2.35
CA PHE A 340 22.26 -46.86 2.74
C PHE A 340 22.91 -46.07 1.60
N CYS A 341 23.82 -46.69 0.85
CA CYS A 341 24.56 -46.02 -0.22
C CYS A 341 23.70 -45.61 -1.42
N SER A 342 22.58 -46.30 -1.66
CA SER A 342 21.63 -45.97 -2.73
C SER A 342 20.55 -44.98 -2.27
N THR A 343 20.49 -44.66 -0.99
CA THR A 343 19.49 -43.75 -0.39
C THR A 343 20.12 -42.49 0.21
N LEU A 344 21.39 -42.21 -0.09
CA LEU A 344 22.08 -41.01 0.37
C LEU A 344 21.34 -39.77 -0.13
N ALA A 345 20.96 -38.89 0.80
CA ALA A 345 20.28 -37.65 0.48
C ALA A 345 21.21 -36.44 0.75
N PRO A 346 21.18 -35.40 -0.09
CA PRO A 346 21.88 -34.14 0.23
C PRO A 346 21.46 -33.60 1.61
N LYS A 347 22.42 -33.02 2.32
CA LYS A 347 22.30 -32.53 3.71
C LYS A 347 22.13 -33.62 4.79
N GLN A 348 22.04 -34.90 4.44
CA GLN A 348 22.02 -36.01 5.41
C GLN A 348 23.35 -36.10 6.16
N TRP A 349 23.33 -36.39 7.45
CA TRP A 349 24.55 -36.66 8.22
C TRP A 349 24.89 -38.15 8.23
N VAL A 350 26.19 -38.46 8.09
CA VAL A 350 26.71 -39.83 8.01
C VAL A 350 28.00 -39.97 8.81
N CYS A 351 28.29 -41.17 9.31
CA CYS A 351 29.45 -41.42 10.16
C CYS A 351 30.73 -41.69 9.35
N CYS A 352 31.80 -40.97 9.65
CA CYS A 352 33.17 -41.22 9.21
C CYS A 352 33.97 -42.14 10.15
N SER A 353 33.45 -42.45 11.34
CA SER A 353 34.09 -43.34 12.32
C SER A 353 33.06 -44.27 12.95
N ALA A 354 33.52 -45.29 13.70
CA ALA A 354 32.64 -46.06 14.56
C ALA A 354 31.97 -45.16 15.62
N GLY A 355 30.73 -45.49 15.99
CA GLY A 355 29.93 -44.72 16.95
C GLY A 355 28.48 -44.57 16.48
N THR A 356 27.70 -43.81 17.25
CA THR A 356 26.35 -43.39 16.85
C THR A 356 26.41 -42.03 16.15
N LEU A 357 25.53 -41.81 15.18
CA LEU A 357 25.40 -40.48 14.58
C LEU A 357 24.98 -39.48 15.67
N PRO A 358 25.67 -38.34 15.85
CA PRO A 358 25.30 -37.37 16.87
C PRO A 358 23.87 -36.89 16.65
N ASP A 359 23.10 -36.75 17.72
CA ASP A 359 21.75 -36.18 17.65
C ASP A 359 21.83 -34.73 17.15
N LYS A 360 21.25 -34.49 15.97
CA LYS A 360 21.19 -33.17 15.33
C LYS A 360 19.86 -32.48 15.56
N THR A 361 18.93 -33.09 16.29
CA THR A 361 17.60 -32.55 16.52
C THR A 361 17.67 -31.27 17.35
N PRO A 362 17.15 -30.14 16.82
CA PRO A 362 17.20 -28.89 17.55
C PRO A 362 16.33 -28.93 18.81
N GLN A 363 16.83 -28.32 19.88
CA GLN A 363 16.11 -28.23 21.15
C GLN A 363 15.47 -26.85 21.34
N PRO A 364 14.36 -26.75 22.08
CA PRO A 364 13.74 -25.46 22.40
C PRO A 364 14.71 -24.58 23.19
N SER A 365 14.57 -23.27 23.04
CA SER A 365 15.23 -22.27 23.86
C SER A 365 14.81 -22.38 25.33
N LYS A 366 15.65 -21.84 26.24
CA LYS A 366 15.41 -21.89 27.70
C LYS A 366 14.08 -21.25 28.14
N ASP A 367 13.54 -20.31 27.36
CA ASP A 367 12.26 -19.64 27.59
C ASP A 367 11.03 -20.47 27.11
N GLY A 368 11.28 -21.66 26.59
CA GLY A 368 10.29 -22.57 26.00
C GLY A 368 9.89 -22.22 24.57
N THR A 369 10.55 -21.24 23.94
CA THR A 369 10.37 -20.95 22.51
C THR A 369 10.98 -22.08 21.69
N CYS A 370 10.34 -22.47 20.59
CA CYS A 370 10.90 -23.50 19.71
C CYS A 370 12.28 -23.06 19.17
N PHE A 371 13.07 -24.00 18.68
CA PHE A 371 14.23 -23.66 17.87
C PHE A 371 13.76 -22.96 16.59
N ILE A 372 14.09 -21.67 16.47
CA ILE A 372 13.67 -20.83 15.35
C ILE A 372 14.70 -20.95 14.24
N TYR A 373 14.25 -21.37 13.07
CA TYR A 373 15.03 -21.35 11.84
C TYR A 373 14.43 -20.32 10.87
N LYS A 374 15.27 -19.47 10.29
CA LYS A 374 14.86 -18.54 9.21
C LYS A 374 15.13 -19.21 7.86
N ILE A 375 14.07 -19.39 7.06
CA ILE A 375 14.16 -19.99 5.74
C ILE A 375 15.14 -19.23 4.84
N LYS A 376 16.01 -19.95 4.15
CA LYS A 376 16.92 -19.42 3.13
C LYS A 376 16.44 -19.82 1.73
N SER A 377 16.94 -19.14 0.70
CA SER A 377 16.60 -19.53 -0.69
C SER A 377 17.15 -20.93 -0.99
N GLY A 378 16.32 -21.80 -1.58
CA GLY A 378 16.65 -23.20 -1.83
C GLY A 378 16.38 -24.14 -0.64
N ASP A 379 15.81 -23.64 0.46
CA ASP A 379 15.32 -24.50 1.52
C ASP A 379 13.94 -25.08 1.18
N GLY A 380 13.82 -26.38 1.43
CA GLY A 380 12.57 -27.12 1.43
C GLY A 380 12.49 -27.99 2.68
N CYS A 381 11.29 -28.33 3.15
CA CYS A 381 11.16 -29.10 4.40
C CYS A 381 11.90 -30.43 4.37
N TYR A 382 11.97 -31.11 3.21
CA TYR A 382 12.75 -32.34 3.07
C TYR A 382 14.24 -32.10 3.36
N SER A 383 14.84 -31.08 2.73
CA SER A 383 16.26 -30.78 2.88
C SER A 383 16.60 -30.26 4.30
N LEU A 384 15.68 -29.51 4.91
CA LEU A 384 15.77 -29.13 6.33
C LEU A 384 15.67 -30.35 7.25
N GLY A 385 14.76 -31.28 6.95
CA GLY A 385 14.60 -32.53 7.68
C GLY A 385 15.89 -33.35 7.72
N GLN A 386 16.54 -33.52 6.56
CA GLN A 386 17.83 -34.21 6.46
C GLN A 386 18.94 -33.50 7.26
N ASN A 387 19.00 -32.17 7.18
CA ASN A 387 20.01 -31.37 7.85
C ASN A 387 19.93 -31.46 9.38
N PHE A 388 18.72 -31.51 9.92
CA PHE A 388 18.44 -31.44 11.36
C PHE A 388 18.00 -32.78 11.97
N GLY A 389 17.98 -33.86 11.20
CA GLY A 389 17.57 -35.18 11.69
C GLY A 389 16.09 -35.27 12.08
N ILE A 390 15.22 -34.50 11.43
CA ILE A 390 13.77 -34.46 11.68
C ILE A 390 12.99 -34.80 10.40
N THR A 391 11.72 -35.20 10.54
CA THR A 391 10.89 -35.52 9.37
C THR A 391 10.16 -34.27 8.85
N GLN A 392 9.83 -34.25 7.55
CA GLN A 392 8.96 -33.21 7.00
C GLN A 392 7.63 -33.12 7.76
N LYS A 393 7.01 -34.27 8.07
CA LYS A 393 5.78 -34.34 8.87
C LYS A 393 5.95 -33.66 10.23
N PHE A 394 7.09 -33.86 10.89
CA PHE A 394 7.37 -33.18 12.16
C PHE A 394 7.44 -31.66 11.99
N ILE A 395 8.11 -31.17 10.93
CA ILE A 395 8.15 -29.73 10.62
C ILE A 395 6.74 -29.18 10.40
N GLU A 396 5.90 -29.87 9.63
CA GLU A 396 4.50 -29.47 9.42
C GLU A 396 3.71 -29.43 10.74
N ASP A 397 3.85 -30.47 11.56
CA ASP A 397 3.11 -30.60 12.82
C ASP A 397 3.48 -29.50 13.84
N VAL A 398 4.75 -29.13 13.98
CA VAL A 398 5.18 -28.07 14.93
C VAL A 398 4.90 -26.65 14.43
N ASN A 399 4.60 -26.47 13.14
CA ASN A 399 4.34 -25.16 12.53
C ASN A 399 2.86 -24.85 12.23
N LYS A 400 1.92 -25.73 12.61
CA LYS A 400 0.46 -25.49 12.47
C LYS A 400 -0.03 -24.15 13.08
N ASN A 401 0.71 -23.63 14.05
CA ASN A 401 0.41 -22.36 14.73
C ASN A 401 1.47 -21.29 14.49
N THR A 402 2.42 -21.51 13.57
CA THR A 402 3.45 -20.53 13.21
C THR A 402 2.91 -19.57 12.18
N TRP A 403 2.98 -18.27 12.44
CA TRP A 403 2.46 -17.25 11.53
C TRP A 403 3.03 -17.37 10.10
N GLY A 404 2.14 -17.31 9.11
CA GLY A 404 2.46 -17.40 7.68
C GLY A 404 2.82 -18.80 7.19
N PHE A 405 2.86 -19.84 8.03
CA PHE A 405 3.26 -21.18 7.59
C PHE A 405 2.14 -21.84 6.77
N ALA A 406 2.27 -21.78 5.44
CA ALA A 406 1.29 -22.30 4.49
C ALA A 406 1.61 -23.73 3.99
N GLY A 407 2.52 -24.44 4.67
CA GLY A 407 2.98 -25.77 4.29
C GLY A 407 4.35 -25.76 3.60
N CYS A 408 4.90 -26.96 3.44
CA CYS A 408 6.28 -27.17 3.01
C CYS A 408 6.61 -26.81 1.56
N ASN A 409 5.59 -26.61 0.74
CA ASN A 409 5.69 -26.16 -0.66
C ASN A 409 5.51 -24.64 -0.82
N ARG A 410 5.42 -23.89 0.29
CA ARG A 410 5.16 -22.44 0.30
C ARG A 410 6.05 -21.68 1.30
N LEU A 411 7.26 -22.19 1.53
CA LEU A 411 8.20 -21.57 2.46
C LEU A 411 8.72 -20.23 1.90
N GLN A 412 8.57 -19.15 2.64
CA GLN A 412 9.00 -17.81 2.20
C GLN A 412 10.39 -17.47 2.73
N LEU A 413 11.18 -16.71 1.95
CA LEU A 413 12.52 -16.27 2.37
C LEU A 413 12.46 -15.49 3.69
N GLY A 414 13.35 -15.79 4.63
CA GLY A 414 13.41 -15.14 5.94
C GLY A 414 12.31 -15.54 6.91
N GLN A 415 11.29 -16.30 6.47
CA GLN A 415 10.19 -16.74 7.31
C GLN A 415 10.72 -17.53 8.52
N PRO A 416 10.39 -17.11 9.76
CA PRO A 416 10.75 -17.87 10.94
C PRO A 416 9.84 -19.09 11.09
N ILE A 417 10.43 -20.28 11.15
CA ILE A 417 9.72 -21.54 11.43
C ILE A 417 10.31 -22.25 12.64
N CYS A 418 9.52 -23.11 13.27
CA CYS A 418 9.96 -24.00 14.33
C CYS A 418 10.55 -25.29 13.76
N LEU A 419 11.74 -25.70 14.23
CA LEU A 419 12.31 -27.03 13.97
C LEU A 419 12.35 -27.91 15.24
N SER A 420 11.72 -27.45 16.32
CA SER A 420 11.48 -28.21 17.54
C SER A 420 10.06 -27.93 18.05
N LYS A 421 9.59 -28.68 19.06
CA LYS A 421 8.40 -28.28 19.82
C LYS A 421 8.69 -26.99 20.60
N GLY A 422 7.66 -26.25 20.99
CA GLY A 422 7.79 -25.03 21.81
C GLY A 422 6.82 -23.94 21.39
N LYS A 423 6.94 -22.77 22.03
CA LYS A 423 6.14 -21.57 21.68
C LYS A 423 6.56 -21.05 20.30
N ASN A 424 5.58 -20.65 19.48
CA ASN A 424 5.84 -20.12 18.14
C ASN A 424 6.53 -18.73 18.21
N PRO A 425 7.39 -18.41 17.23
CA PRO A 425 8.05 -17.11 17.14
C PRO A 425 7.09 -15.99 16.71
N MET A 426 7.53 -14.74 16.88
CA MET A 426 6.94 -13.61 16.15
C MET A 426 7.29 -13.75 14.66
N PRO A 427 6.39 -13.34 13.74
CA PRO A 427 6.72 -13.30 12.32
C PRO A 427 7.78 -12.24 12.02
N LEU A 428 8.40 -12.35 10.84
CA LEU A 428 9.29 -11.32 10.32
C LEU A 428 8.50 -10.03 10.06
N ALA A 429 9.05 -8.89 10.48
CA ALA A 429 8.47 -7.60 10.19
C ALA A 429 8.49 -7.34 8.67
N ILE A 430 7.40 -6.78 8.14
CA ILE A 430 7.31 -6.33 6.75
C ILE A 430 7.56 -4.82 6.74
N ALA A 431 8.52 -4.36 5.95
CA ALA A 431 8.77 -2.93 5.78
C ALA A 431 7.50 -2.23 5.25
N GLY A 432 7.13 -1.10 5.86
CA GLY A 432 5.93 -0.34 5.50
C GLY A 432 4.61 -0.90 6.03
N ALA A 433 4.55 -2.13 6.57
CA ALA A 433 3.32 -2.66 7.15
C ALA A 433 2.84 -1.79 8.33
N VAL A 434 1.56 -1.43 8.31
CA VAL A 434 0.94 -0.52 9.29
C VAL A 434 0.01 -1.22 10.28
N CYS A 435 -0.38 -2.47 9.99
CA CYS A 435 -1.26 -3.30 10.81
C CYS A 435 -0.79 -4.75 10.94
N GLY A 436 -1.41 -5.51 11.83
CA GLY A 436 -1.08 -6.92 12.07
C GLY A 436 0.25 -7.11 12.82
N PRO A 437 0.64 -8.37 13.08
CA PRO A 437 1.84 -8.69 13.86
C PRO A 437 3.16 -8.47 13.12
N GLN A 438 3.11 -8.27 11.80
CA GLN A 438 4.27 -7.99 10.96
C GLN A 438 4.58 -6.49 10.85
N LYS A 439 3.77 -5.62 11.48
CA LYS A 439 4.12 -4.21 11.63
C LYS A 439 5.48 -4.07 12.35
N PRO A 440 6.45 -3.30 11.80
CA PRO A 440 7.74 -3.06 12.44
C PRO A 440 7.59 -2.58 13.89
N GLY A 441 8.42 -3.13 14.79
CA GLY A 441 8.39 -2.81 16.21
C GLY A 441 7.35 -3.59 17.04
N SER A 442 6.57 -4.48 16.43
CA SER A 442 5.61 -5.34 17.14
C SER A 442 6.30 -6.22 18.19
N LYS A 443 5.78 -6.17 19.43
CA LYS A 443 6.24 -7.02 20.53
C LYS A 443 5.22 -8.10 20.82
N LYS A 444 5.69 -9.33 21.05
CA LYS A 444 4.82 -10.47 21.37
C LYS A 444 3.99 -10.18 22.64
N PRO A 445 2.65 -10.24 22.60
CA PRO A 445 1.82 -10.09 23.79
C PRO A 445 2.13 -11.19 24.81
N SER A 446 2.17 -10.86 26.10
CA SER A 446 2.36 -11.84 27.17
C SER A 446 1.25 -12.90 27.24
N SER A 447 0.05 -12.54 26.76
CA SER A 447 -1.11 -13.43 26.65
C SER A 447 -1.07 -14.37 25.43
N ALA A 448 -0.20 -14.12 24.45
CA ALA A 448 -0.17 -14.90 23.21
C ALA A 448 0.44 -16.30 23.44
N LYS A 449 -0.40 -17.32 23.31
CA LYS A 449 -0.02 -18.74 23.47
C LYS A 449 0.31 -19.39 22.13
N THR A 450 -0.35 -18.94 21.07
CA THR A 450 -0.22 -19.45 19.70
C THR A 450 -0.06 -18.30 18.70
N GLY A 451 0.31 -18.59 17.45
CA GLY A 451 0.31 -17.57 16.41
C GLY A 451 -1.08 -16.98 16.12
N TRP A 452 -2.17 -17.68 16.44
CA TRP A 452 -3.54 -17.19 16.19
C TRP A 452 -3.88 -15.99 17.09
N ASP A 453 -3.26 -15.92 18.27
CA ASP A 453 -3.42 -14.79 19.19
C ASP A 453 -2.77 -13.49 18.65
N LEU A 454 -1.90 -13.60 17.63
CA LEU A 454 -1.21 -12.46 17.03
C LEU A 454 -2.08 -11.70 16.02
N ALA A 455 -3.21 -12.28 15.57
CA ALA A 455 -4.04 -11.71 14.51
C ALA A 455 -4.68 -10.34 14.87
N ASN A 456 -4.92 -10.10 16.17
CA ASN A 456 -5.53 -8.87 16.65
C ASN A 456 -4.52 -7.75 16.97
N MET A 457 -3.22 -7.97 16.68
CA MET A 457 -2.20 -6.97 16.93
C MET A 457 -2.29 -5.82 15.93
N ASN A 458 -2.05 -4.60 16.42
CA ASN A 458 -1.99 -3.38 15.61
C ASN A 458 -3.21 -3.22 14.67
N PRO A 459 -4.42 -3.05 15.21
CA PRO A 459 -5.62 -2.89 14.39
C PRO A 459 -5.52 -1.64 13.52
N CYS A 460 -6.16 -1.68 12.36
CA CYS A 460 -6.28 -0.51 11.51
C CYS A 460 -7.16 0.57 12.14
N PRO A 461 -6.87 1.86 11.88
CA PRO A 461 -7.80 2.95 12.18
C PRO A 461 -9.20 2.68 11.63
N LEU A 462 -10.23 3.20 12.32
CA LEU A 462 -11.65 2.95 12.01
C LEU A 462 -12.04 1.46 12.00
N ASN A 463 -11.22 0.58 12.57
CA ASN A 463 -11.32 -0.86 12.35
C ASN A 463 -11.42 -1.17 10.85
N ALA A 464 -10.60 -0.57 9.99
CA ALA A 464 -10.50 -1.02 8.60
C ALA A 464 -9.94 -2.46 8.54
N CYS A 465 -10.03 -3.11 7.38
CA CYS A 465 -9.46 -4.44 7.20
C CYS A 465 -7.93 -4.37 7.17
N CYS A 466 -7.28 -5.33 7.79
CA CYS A 466 -5.85 -5.54 7.65
C CYS A 466 -5.61 -6.65 6.62
N SER A 467 -5.02 -6.30 5.47
CA SER A 467 -4.68 -7.27 4.43
C SER A 467 -3.60 -8.24 4.91
N GLY A 468 -3.45 -9.40 4.24
CA GLY A 468 -2.37 -10.34 4.55
C GLY A 468 -0.96 -9.78 4.40
N TYR A 469 -0.81 -8.65 3.68
CA TYR A 469 0.44 -7.92 3.53
C TYR A 469 0.69 -6.87 4.63
N GLY A 470 -0.27 -6.68 5.56
CA GLY A 470 -0.11 -5.76 6.69
C GLY A 470 -0.50 -4.31 6.37
N PHE A 471 -1.37 -4.09 5.38
CA PHE A 471 -1.88 -2.77 5.01
C PHE A 471 -3.36 -2.61 5.31
N CYS A 472 -3.78 -1.38 5.59
CA CYS A 472 -5.16 -1.05 5.94
C CYS A 472 -5.97 -0.62 4.71
N GLY A 473 -7.18 -1.15 4.57
CA GLY A 473 -8.12 -0.71 3.54
C GLY A 473 -9.54 -1.22 3.77
N ILE A 474 -10.46 -0.79 2.91
CA ILE A 474 -11.90 -1.03 3.09
C ILE A 474 -12.55 -1.82 1.94
N THR A 475 -11.83 -2.00 0.84
CA THR A 475 -12.33 -2.71 -0.34
C THR A 475 -12.10 -4.23 -0.21
N SER A 476 -12.68 -4.99 -1.14
CA SER A 476 -12.50 -6.45 -1.21
C SER A 476 -11.03 -6.89 -1.30
N GLU A 477 -10.16 -6.08 -1.91
CA GLU A 477 -8.72 -6.33 -1.98
C GLU A 477 -8.08 -6.49 -0.59
N PHE A 478 -8.52 -5.71 0.39
CA PHE A 478 -8.02 -5.75 1.77
C PHE A 478 -8.84 -6.65 2.68
N CYS A 479 -10.13 -6.77 2.37
CA CYS A 479 -11.11 -7.35 3.27
C CYS A 479 -11.44 -8.82 2.98
N THR A 480 -11.03 -9.37 1.84
CA THR A 480 -11.40 -10.75 1.49
C THR A 480 -10.59 -11.74 2.32
N ASN A 481 -11.29 -12.48 3.19
CA ASN A 481 -10.67 -13.57 3.94
C ASN A 481 -10.48 -14.79 3.03
N THR A 482 -9.23 -15.01 2.63
CA THR A 482 -8.81 -16.19 1.87
C THR A 482 -7.85 -17.05 2.68
N THR A 483 -8.05 -17.21 3.98
CA THR A 483 -7.16 -18.03 4.81
C THR A 483 -6.95 -19.42 4.19
N ALA A 484 -5.70 -19.87 4.10
CA ALA A 484 -5.38 -21.16 3.49
C ALA A 484 -6.02 -22.31 4.28
N LYS A 485 -6.65 -23.26 3.59
CA LYS A 485 -7.32 -24.40 4.24
C LYS A 485 -6.29 -25.27 4.95
N GLY A 486 -6.41 -25.41 6.27
CA GLY A 486 -5.43 -26.12 7.10
C GLY A 486 -4.10 -25.36 7.28
N GLY A 487 -4.01 -24.12 6.79
CA GLY A 487 -2.87 -23.24 6.97
C GLY A 487 -2.84 -22.63 8.36
N ALA A 488 -1.65 -22.20 8.76
CA ALA A 488 -1.41 -21.50 10.01
C ALA A 488 -1.97 -20.05 9.96
N PRO A 489 -1.96 -19.29 11.07
CA PRO A 489 -2.48 -17.91 11.08
C PRO A 489 -1.67 -17.02 10.13
N GLY A 490 -2.31 -16.03 9.51
CA GLY A 490 -1.64 -15.13 8.56
C GLY A 490 -1.37 -15.72 7.18
N THR A 491 -1.89 -16.92 6.88
CA THR A 491 -1.79 -17.53 5.54
C THR A 491 -2.93 -17.11 4.63
N SER A 492 -2.68 -17.07 3.32
CA SER A 492 -3.71 -16.89 2.29
C SER A 492 -3.68 -18.00 1.24
N GLN A 493 -4.80 -18.25 0.56
CA GLN A 493 -4.86 -19.11 -0.62
C GLN A 493 -3.91 -18.58 -1.71
N PRO A 494 -3.36 -19.45 -2.57
CA PRO A 494 -2.55 -19.01 -3.70
C PRO A 494 -3.25 -17.93 -4.52
N ASN A 495 -2.49 -16.96 -4.99
CA ASN A 495 -2.97 -15.83 -5.81
C ASN A 495 -3.97 -14.88 -5.12
N THR A 496 -3.95 -14.78 -3.78
CA THR A 496 -4.83 -13.87 -3.05
C THR A 496 -4.09 -13.11 -1.95
N PRO A 497 -4.38 -11.80 -1.75
CA PRO A 497 -3.75 -11.00 -0.70
C PRO A 497 -4.14 -11.46 0.71
N GLY A 498 -5.35 -12.03 0.84
CA GLY A 498 -5.94 -12.42 2.11
C GLY A 498 -6.22 -11.25 3.04
N CYS A 499 -6.83 -11.58 4.17
CA CYS A 499 -7.15 -10.63 5.21
C CYS A 499 -6.91 -11.30 6.56
N ILE A 500 -6.20 -10.60 7.44
CA ILE A 500 -5.73 -11.11 8.74
C ILE A 500 -6.42 -10.41 9.91
N GLY A 501 -7.13 -9.31 9.68
CA GLY A 501 -7.81 -8.55 10.72
C GLY A 501 -9.06 -7.83 10.20
N ASN A 502 -10.12 -7.90 10.99
CA ASN A 502 -11.44 -7.31 10.73
C ASN A 502 -11.96 -7.47 9.29
N CYS A 503 -11.96 -8.71 8.79
CA CYS A 503 -12.29 -9.02 7.39
C CYS A 503 -13.77 -8.84 7.03
N GLY A 504 -14.05 -8.77 5.73
CA GLY A 504 -15.38 -8.62 5.14
C GLY A 504 -15.77 -7.17 4.85
N THR A 505 -16.56 -6.97 3.79
CA THR A 505 -17.07 -5.66 3.33
C THR A 505 -18.56 -5.49 3.61
N LYS A 506 -19.12 -6.30 4.53
CA LYS A 506 -20.54 -6.21 4.88
C LYS A 506 -20.77 -5.09 5.88
N ILE A 507 -21.87 -4.36 5.71
CA ILE A 507 -22.44 -3.48 6.73
C ILE A 507 -22.77 -4.31 7.98
N VAL A 508 -22.46 -3.77 9.15
CA VAL A 508 -22.72 -4.39 10.45
C VAL A 508 -23.62 -3.51 11.32
N GLY A 509 -24.25 -4.09 12.34
CA GLY A 509 -25.05 -3.34 13.32
C GLY A 509 -26.43 -2.87 12.83
N ASN A 510 -26.79 -3.08 11.56
CA ASN A 510 -28.02 -2.55 10.95
C ASN A 510 -29.27 -3.41 11.17
N THR A 511 -29.35 -4.06 12.33
CA THR A 511 -30.45 -4.97 12.69
C THR A 511 -31.68 -4.26 13.26
N LYS A 512 -31.53 -3.01 13.69
CA LYS A 512 -32.60 -2.22 14.31
C LYS A 512 -32.98 -1.05 13.41
N LYS A 513 -34.27 -0.92 13.12
CA LYS A 513 -34.83 0.22 12.40
C LYS A 513 -34.67 1.51 13.23
N PRO A 514 -34.27 2.65 12.63
CA PRO A 514 -34.22 3.93 13.34
C PRO A 514 -35.64 4.35 13.76
N ALA A 515 -35.73 5.07 14.89
CA ALA A 515 -37.02 5.57 15.40
C ALA A 515 -37.69 6.56 14.43
N LYS A 516 -36.89 7.33 13.70
CA LYS A 516 -37.34 8.24 12.65
C LYS A 516 -36.33 8.21 11.51
N PHE A 517 -36.82 8.18 10.27
CA PHE A 517 -35.98 8.34 9.10
C PHE A 517 -35.82 9.84 8.80
N LEU A 518 -34.58 10.30 8.73
CA LEU A 518 -34.23 11.68 8.42
C LEU A 518 -34.16 11.88 6.91
N ASN A 519 -34.75 12.96 6.44
CA ASN A 519 -34.52 13.50 5.11
C ASN A 519 -33.97 14.91 5.31
N VAL A 520 -32.68 15.11 5.05
CA VAL A 520 -31.97 16.36 5.28
C VAL A 520 -31.70 17.00 3.92
N GLY A 521 -31.85 18.31 3.80
CA GLY A 521 -31.45 19.02 2.59
C GLY A 521 -30.63 20.26 2.93
N TYR A 522 -29.52 20.44 2.24
CA TYR A 522 -28.74 21.67 2.31
C TYR A 522 -29.33 22.73 1.39
N PHE A 523 -29.43 23.96 1.90
CA PHE A 523 -29.77 25.14 1.12
C PHE A 523 -28.56 26.08 1.12
N GLN A 524 -28.02 26.36 -0.07
CA GLN A 524 -26.88 27.26 -0.22
C GLN A 524 -27.36 28.71 -0.08
N GLY A 525 -27.13 29.34 1.07
CA GLY A 525 -27.47 30.73 1.35
C GLY A 525 -26.77 31.74 0.43
N TYR A 526 -25.67 31.34 -0.21
CA TYR A 526 -24.91 32.12 -1.20
C TYR A 526 -25.37 31.87 -2.65
N ASN A 527 -26.43 31.08 -2.88
CA ASN A 527 -26.84 30.69 -4.22
C ASN A 527 -27.26 31.84 -5.15
N LEU A 528 -27.61 33.00 -4.57
CA LEU A 528 -27.96 34.20 -5.31
C LEU A 528 -26.77 34.85 -6.03
N GLY A 529 -25.53 34.46 -5.70
CA GLY A 529 -24.33 34.89 -6.43
C GLY A 529 -24.16 34.24 -7.80
N ARG A 530 -24.95 33.19 -8.11
CA ARG A 530 -24.94 32.54 -9.43
C ARG A 530 -25.61 33.44 -10.47
N PRO A 531 -25.14 33.47 -11.74
CA PRO A 531 -25.75 34.29 -12.79
C PRO A 531 -27.20 33.88 -13.12
N CYS A 532 -27.59 32.64 -12.81
CA CYS A 532 -28.95 32.12 -12.93
C CYS A 532 -29.15 30.93 -11.98
N LEU A 533 -30.29 30.22 -12.10
CA LEU A 533 -30.69 29.10 -11.20
C LEU A 533 -30.77 29.54 -9.73
N ASN A 534 -31.19 30.78 -9.49
CA ASN A 534 -31.29 31.30 -8.13
C ASN A 534 -32.57 30.80 -7.45
N MET A 535 -32.46 30.52 -6.15
CA MET A 535 -33.56 30.14 -5.28
C MET A 535 -33.57 31.05 -4.04
N ASP A 536 -34.57 31.93 -3.96
CA ASP A 536 -34.84 32.65 -2.71
C ASP A 536 -35.36 31.66 -1.67
N VAL A 537 -34.87 31.72 -0.43
CA VAL A 537 -35.18 30.75 0.63
C VAL A 537 -36.67 30.67 0.98
N THR A 538 -37.46 31.69 0.67
CA THR A 538 -38.92 31.64 0.84
C THR A 538 -39.58 30.57 -0.03
N LYS A 539 -38.92 30.17 -1.13
CA LYS A 539 -39.32 29.09 -2.04
C LYS A 539 -39.17 27.70 -1.43
N LEU A 540 -38.55 27.54 -0.26
CA LEU A 540 -38.57 26.27 0.47
C LEU A 540 -40.01 25.79 0.75
N SER A 541 -40.98 26.70 0.86
CA SER A 541 -42.41 26.36 1.00
C SER A 541 -43.03 25.71 -0.24
N GLU A 542 -42.38 25.82 -1.41
CA GLU A 542 -42.81 25.24 -2.68
C GLU A 542 -42.10 23.89 -2.97
N VAL A 543 -41.11 23.52 -2.15
CA VAL A 543 -40.38 22.25 -2.29
C VAL A 543 -41.29 21.09 -1.86
N THR A 544 -41.44 20.11 -2.74
CA THR A 544 -42.32 18.95 -2.53
C THR A 544 -41.62 17.79 -1.83
N THR A 545 -40.28 17.75 -1.86
CA THR A 545 -39.48 16.75 -1.14
C THR A 545 -39.73 16.88 0.38
N PRO A 546 -40.14 15.80 1.07
CA PRO A 546 -40.56 15.87 2.47
C PRO A 546 -39.35 15.93 3.41
N TYR A 547 -38.67 17.07 3.44
CA TYR A 547 -37.53 17.30 4.32
C TYR A 547 -37.96 17.33 5.79
N THR A 548 -37.12 16.74 6.63
CA THR A 548 -37.22 16.75 8.09
C THR A 548 -36.34 17.82 8.72
N HIS A 549 -35.23 18.17 8.07
CA HIS A 549 -34.26 19.18 8.48
C HIS A 549 -33.79 19.91 7.23
N ILE A 550 -33.66 21.24 7.34
CA ILE A 550 -33.01 22.07 6.32
C ILE A 550 -31.77 22.67 6.95
N HIS A 551 -30.62 22.40 6.35
CA HIS A 551 -29.33 22.97 6.72
C HIS A 551 -29.08 24.24 5.90
N PHE A 552 -29.05 25.39 6.55
CA PHE A 552 -28.69 26.66 5.92
C PHE A 552 -27.16 26.79 5.86
N ALA A 553 -26.61 26.71 4.65
CA ALA A 553 -25.17 26.66 4.38
C ALA A 553 -24.66 27.97 3.73
N PHE A 554 -23.58 28.60 4.16
CA PHE A 554 -22.84 28.37 5.39
C PHE A 554 -22.74 29.65 6.19
N ALA A 555 -22.74 29.49 7.51
CA ALA A 555 -22.24 30.49 8.43
C ALA A 555 -20.71 30.37 8.52
N GLY A 556 -20.03 31.50 8.51
CA GLY A 556 -18.59 31.61 8.76
C GLY A 556 -18.29 32.01 10.20
N LEU A 557 -17.00 32.29 10.46
CA LEU A 557 -16.50 32.78 11.73
C LEU A 557 -15.77 34.12 11.53
N LYS A 558 -15.91 35.03 12.49
CA LYS A 558 -15.03 36.19 12.63
C LYS A 558 -13.79 35.81 13.44
N SER A 559 -12.77 36.67 13.43
CA SER A 559 -11.51 36.48 14.20
C SER A 559 -11.73 36.35 15.71
N ASP A 560 -12.85 36.84 16.24
CA ASP A 560 -13.23 36.71 17.65
C ASP A 560 -14.09 35.45 17.95
N PHE A 561 -14.24 34.57 16.95
CA PHE A 561 -15.09 33.37 16.95
C PHE A 561 -16.60 33.63 17.06
N SER A 562 -17.05 34.85 16.81
CA SER A 562 -18.49 35.12 16.60
C SER A 562 -18.94 34.67 15.21
N VAL A 563 -20.24 34.40 15.07
CA VAL A 563 -20.83 33.92 13.82
C VAL A 563 -20.81 35.03 12.76
N LEU A 564 -20.27 34.72 11.59
CA LEU A 564 -20.26 35.58 10.42
C LEU A 564 -21.30 35.09 9.41
N LEU A 565 -22.18 35.99 8.97
CA LEU A 565 -23.03 35.79 7.80
C LEU A 565 -22.68 36.91 6.83
N GLN A 566 -22.13 36.56 5.66
CA GLN A 566 -21.85 37.53 4.61
C GLN A 566 -23.12 38.28 4.21
N PRO A 567 -23.06 39.53 3.69
CA PRO A 567 -24.25 40.36 3.51
C PRO A 567 -25.39 39.70 2.72
N ASP A 568 -25.06 39.03 1.62
CA ASP A 568 -25.96 38.26 0.77
C ASP A 568 -26.53 37.02 1.49
N VAL A 569 -25.67 36.27 2.17
CA VAL A 569 -26.05 35.11 2.99
C VAL A 569 -26.94 35.53 4.17
N ARG A 570 -26.67 36.68 4.79
CA ARG A 570 -27.43 37.26 5.90
C ARG A 570 -28.84 37.61 5.47
N ALA A 571 -29.01 38.21 4.28
CA ALA A 571 -30.33 38.53 3.76
C ALA A 571 -31.21 37.27 3.60
N GLN A 572 -30.63 36.17 3.09
CA GLN A 572 -31.30 34.88 3.02
C GLN A 572 -31.55 34.27 4.41
N PHE A 573 -30.58 34.32 5.32
CA PHE A 573 -30.74 33.79 6.68
C PHE A 573 -31.89 34.46 7.45
N LEU A 574 -32.05 35.79 7.31
CA LEU A 574 -33.13 36.53 7.95
C LEU A 574 -34.52 36.12 7.44
N LYS A 575 -34.62 35.67 6.19
CA LYS A 575 -35.85 35.06 5.64
C LYS A 575 -36.01 33.61 6.08
N PHE A 576 -34.92 32.85 6.12
CA PHE A 576 -34.91 31.44 6.54
C PHE A 576 -35.46 31.23 7.95
N LYS A 577 -35.11 32.10 8.91
CA LYS A 577 -35.65 32.00 10.27
C LYS A 577 -37.17 32.20 10.33
N GLU A 578 -37.76 32.94 9.38
CA GLU A 578 -39.20 33.23 9.33
C GLU A 578 -40.01 32.27 8.45
N VAL A 579 -39.40 31.64 7.43
CA VAL A 579 -40.12 30.73 6.52
C VAL A 579 -40.78 29.59 7.30
N LYS A 580 -42.04 29.29 6.98
CA LYS A 580 -42.81 28.23 7.65
C LYS A 580 -42.65 26.91 6.91
N GLY A 581 -42.49 25.82 7.66
CA GLY A 581 -42.38 24.47 7.13
C GLY A 581 -42.42 23.43 8.26
N SER A 582 -42.60 22.16 7.91
CA SER A 582 -42.62 21.04 8.86
C SER A 582 -41.22 20.53 9.26
N TRP A 583 -40.18 21.15 8.72
CA TRP A 583 -38.78 20.80 8.93
C TRP A 583 -38.13 21.64 10.02
N LYS A 584 -37.09 21.07 10.65
CA LYS A 584 -36.21 21.78 11.58
C LYS A 584 -35.27 22.72 10.83
N LYS A 585 -35.02 23.91 11.40
CA LYS A 585 -34.10 24.93 10.88
C LYS A 585 -32.72 24.79 11.51
N ILE A 586 -31.75 24.34 10.73
CA ILE A 586 -30.38 24.06 11.18
C ILE A 586 -29.44 25.06 10.53
N ILE A 587 -28.52 25.65 11.30
CA ILE A 587 -27.43 26.48 10.74
C ILE A 587 -26.18 25.61 10.60
N SER A 588 -25.54 25.63 9.42
CA SER A 588 -24.33 24.85 9.17
C SER A 588 -23.10 25.76 9.11
N PHE A 589 -21.99 25.31 9.72
CA PHE A 589 -20.69 25.99 9.73
C PHE A 589 -19.66 25.18 8.96
N GLY A 590 -18.78 25.85 8.23
CA GLY A 590 -17.70 25.24 7.47
C GLY A 590 -18.00 25.20 5.97
N GLY A 591 -18.18 23.99 5.44
CA GLY A 591 -18.14 23.68 4.01
C GLY A 591 -16.71 23.68 3.47
N TRP A 592 -16.51 23.16 2.26
CA TRP A 592 -15.21 23.08 1.59
C TRP A 592 -14.42 24.40 1.66
N ALA A 593 -14.92 25.48 1.04
CA ALA A 593 -14.23 26.78 1.00
C ALA A 593 -13.93 27.33 2.41
N GLY A 594 -14.92 27.30 3.31
CA GLY A 594 -14.73 27.75 4.70
C GLY A 594 -13.73 26.92 5.50
N SER A 595 -13.49 25.68 5.10
CA SER A 595 -12.57 24.77 5.79
C SER A 595 -11.17 24.76 5.19
N THR A 596 -11.02 25.08 3.90
CA THR A 596 -9.75 24.95 3.16
C THR A 596 -9.13 26.29 2.76
N ASP A 597 -9.90 27.38 2.69
CA ASP A 597 -9.36 28.68 2.29
C ASP A 597 -8.32 29.19 3.30
N ALA A 598 -7.21 29.75 2.80
CA ALA A 598 -6.10 30.21 3.63
C ALA A 598 -6.52 31.26 4.69
N SER A 599 -7.59 32.03 4.42
CA SER A 599 -8.12 33.06 5.32
C SER A 599 -8.95 32.50 6.49
N THR A 600 -9.47 31.28 6.39
CA THR A 600 -10.42 30.68 7.35
C THR A 600 -9.96 29.35 7.91
N TYR A 601 -9.08 28.63 7.20
CA TYR A 601 -8.54 27.32 7.56
C TYR A 601 -7.98 27.27 9.00
N GLN A 602 -7.18 28.26 9.39
CA GLN A 602 -6.58 28.33 10.73
C GLN A 602 -7.60 28.78 11.79
N LEU A 603 -8.60 29.56 11.39
CA LEU A 603 -9.60 30.13 12.29
C LEU A 603 -10.47 29.04 12.92
N TYR A 604 -10.91 28.05 12.14
CA TYR A 604 -11.66 26.89 12.66
C TYR A 604 -10.84 26.06 13.65
N ARG A 605 -9.54 25.89 13.40
CA ARG A 605 -8.62 25.20 14.32
C ARG A 605 -8.44 25.94 15.63
N ASP A 606 -8.30 27.26 15.54
CA ASP A 606 -8.15 28.10 16.72
C ASP A 606 -9.44 28.11 17.54
N ALA A 607 -10.61 28.10 16.91
CA ALA A 607 -11.90 28.13 17.58
C ALA A 607 -12.14 26.91 18.50
N ILE A 608 -11.61 25.74 18.16
CA ILE A 608 -11.79 24.49 18.93
C ILE A 608 -10.71 24.25 20.00
N LYS A 609 -9.67 25.09 20.05
CA LYS A 609 -8.60 24.96 21.07
C LYS A 609 -9.15 25.13 22.49
N PRO A 610 -8.49 24.55 23.52
CA PRO A 610 -8.95 24.65 24.91
C PRO A 610 -9.23 26.09 25.37
N ALA A 611 -8.43 27.05 24.95
CA ALA A 611 -8.59 28.46 25.30
C ALA A 611 -9.85 29.13 24.70
N ASN A 612 -10.39 28.60 23.60
CA ASN A 612 -11.40 29.29 22.78
C ASN A 612 -12.73 28.55 22.68
N ARG A 613 -12.75 27.22 22.85
CA ARG A 613 -13.91 26.37 22.57
C ARG A 613 -15.17 26.76 23.34
N ASP A 614 -15.03 27.24 24.58
CA ASP A 614 -16.16 27.68 25.38
C ASP A 614 -16.78 28.96 24.85
N LYS A 615 -15.94 29.93 24.45
CA LYS A 615 -16.38 31.18 23.81
C LYS A 615 -17.07 30.88 22.49
N PHE A 616 -16.45 30.04 21.65
CA PHE A 616 -17.03 29.66 20.37
C PHE A 616 -18.39 28.97 20.55
N ALA A 617 -18.47 27.99 21.46
CA ALA A 617 -19.71 27.29 21.76
C ALA A 617 -20.81 28.23 22.33
N TYR A 618 -20.42 29.20 23.16
CA TYR A 618 -21.34 30.24 23.66
C TYR A 618 -21.90 31.12 22.53
N ASN A 619 -21.05 31.54 21.60
CA ASN A 619 -21.47 32.35 20.45
C ASN A 619 -22.46 31.61 19.56
N ILE A 620 -22.24 30.31 19.30
CA ILE A 620 -23.17 29.48 18.55
C ILE A 620 -24.51 29.39 19.28
N MET A 621 -24.51 29.05 20.56
CA MET A 621 -25.75 28.95 21.35
C MET A 621 -26.53 30.27 21.38
N THR A 622 -25.83 31.40 21.41
CA THR A 622 -26.45 32.74 21.33
C THR A 622 -27.22 32.90 20.02
N VAL A 623 -26.62 32.53 18.88
CA VAL A 623 -27.29 32.56 17.57
C VAL A 623 -28.47 31.60 17.53
N LEU A 624 -28.29 30.36 18.01
CA LEU A 624 -29.37 29.35 18.04
C LEU A 624 -30.59 29.83 18.83
N ASN A 625 -30.36 30.48 19.98
CA ASN A 625 -31.43 30.96 20.85
C ASN A 625 -32.08 32.23 20.31
N ASN A 626 -31.29 33.23 19.92
CA ASN A 626 -31.80 34.53 19.44
C ASN A 626 -32.60 34.39 18.14
N HIS A 627 -32.23 33.44 17.28
CA HIS A 627 -32.90 33.21 16.01
C HIS A 627 -33.85 32.01 16.03
N LYS A 628 -34.12 31.44 17.21
CA LYS A 628 -35.04 30.31 17.40
C LYS A 628 -34.77 29.14 16.44
N LEU A 629 -33.49 28.84 16.22
CA LEU A 629 -33.06 27.72 15.38
C LEU A 629 -33.18 26.40 16.13
N ASP A 630 -33.40 25.33 15.39
CA ASP A 630 -33.63 23.99 15.93
C ASP A 630 -32.35 23.18 16.12
N GLY A 631 -31.20 23.69 15.69
CA GLY A 631 -29.93 22.99 15.84
C GLY A 631 -28.79 23.58 15.03
N VAL A 632 -27.65 22.90 15.10
CA VAL A 632 -26.40 23.25 14.43
C VAL A 632 -25.79 22.04 13.73
N ASP A 633 -25.15 22.30 12.60
CA ASP A 633 -24.36 21.33 11.86
C ASP A 633 -22.92 21.85 11.73
N PHE A 634 -21.95 20.96 11.91
CA PHE A 634 -20.53 21.26 11.74
C PHE A 634 -19.96 20.49 10.55
N ASP A 635 -19.85 21.18 9.43
CA ASP A 635 -19.33 20.67 8.16
C ASP A 635 -17.86 21.09 7.99
N TRP A 636 -16.97 20.58 8.86
CA TRP A 636 -15.56 20.93 8.84
C TRP A 636 -14.74 19.94 8.01
N GLU A 637 -14.12 20.44 6.92
CA GLU A 637 -13.46 19.64 5.88
C GLU A 637 -11.93 19.88 5.76
N TYR A 638 -11.05 19.05 6.31
CA TYR A 638 -11.31 18.07 7.36
C TYR A 638 -10.34 18.27 8.55
N PRO A 639 -10.77 18.02 9.80
CA PRO A 639 -9.88 17.92 10.94
C PRO A 639 -8.76 16.90 10.69
N GLY A 640 -7.51 17.32 10.92
CA GLY A 640 -6.35 16.42 10.82
C GLY A 640 -5.95 15.98 9.41
N SER A 641 -6.53 16.54 8.35
CA SER A 641 -6.21 16.16 6.96
C SER A 641 -5.14 17.01 6.27
N ALA A 642 -4.60 18.06 6.89
CA ALA A 642 -3.56 18.88 6.27
C ALA A 642 -2.15 18.32 6.52
N GLY A 643 -1.30 18.36 5.48
CA GLY A 643 0.10 17.95 5.55
C GLY A 643 0.86 18.60 6.70
N SER A 644 1.86 17.88 7.24
CA SER A 644 2.79 18.08 8.38
C SER A 644 2.30 18.78 9.67
N ASP A 645 1.35 19.72 9.57
CA ASP A 645 0.94 20.68 10.59
C ASP A 645 -0.55 20.55 10.97
N GLY A 646 -1.32 19.73 10.24
CA GLY A 646 -2.67 19.25 10.60
C GLY A 646 -2.64 18.31 11.80
N SER A 647 -2.18 18.86 12.92
CA SER A 647 -1.76 18.23 14.15
C SER A 647 -2.74 17.16 14.66
N SER A 648 -2.19 16.06 15.19
CA SER A 648 -2.90 15.09 16.04
C SER A 648 -3.80 15.72 17.13
N THR A 649 -3.59 17.00 17.45
CA THR A 649 -4.41 17.80 18.36
C THR A 649 -5.76 18.22 17.79
N ASP A 650 -5.93 18.43 16.48
CA ASP A 650 -7.21 18.81 15.85
C ASP A 650 -8.30 17.80 16.20
N THR A 651 -7.97 16.52 16.04
CA THR A 651 -8.84 15.38 16.36
C THR A 651 -9.35 15.43 17.81
N ALA A 652 -8.44 15.60 18.77
CA ALA A 652 -8.79 15.62 20.19
C ALA A 652 -9.56 16.89 20.56
N ASN A 653 -9.16 18.04 20.01
CA ASN A 653 -9.80 19.33 20.25
C ASN A 653 -11.22 19.37 19.68
N TYR A 654 -11.45 18.74 18.53
CA TYR A 654 -12.77 18.71 17.91
C TYR A 654 -13.77 17.94 18.76
N VAL A 655 -13.40 16.73 19.23
CA VAL A 655 -14.23 15.96 20.17
C VAL A 655 -14.53 16.75 21.42
N ALA A 656 -13.53 17.42 21.99
CA ALA A 656 -13.72 18.18 23.21
C ALA A 656 -14.60 19.44 22.98
N PHE A 657 -14.52 20.09 21.82
CA PHE A 657 -15.45 21.14 21.42
C PHE A 657 -16.88 20.59 21.29
N LEU A 658 -17.07 19.44 20.63
CA LEU A 658 -18.40 18.80 20.50
C LEU A 658 -18.97 18.40 21.87
N GLN A 659 -18.14 18.00 22.83
CA GLN A 659 -18.57 17.76 24.22
C GLN A 659 -19.08 19.05 24.88
N VAL A 660 -18.35 20.16 24.74
CA VAL A 660 -18.79 21.47 25.24
C VAL A 660 -20.11 21.89 24.60
N MET A 661 -20.23 21.75 23.27
CA MET A 661 -21.47 22.05 22.56
C MET A 661 -22.63 21.18 23.03
N ARG A 662 -22.45 19.86 23.15
CA ARG A 662 -23.50 18.95 23.65
C ARG A 662 -23.95 19.32 25.06
N ASN A 663 -23.01 19.69 25.94
CA ASN A 663 -23.34 20.14 27.29
C ASN A 663 -24.15 21.44 27.28
N LYS A 664 -23.81 22.43 26.45
CA LYS A 664 -24.55 23.69 26.35
C LYS A 664 -25.92 23.52 25.67
N ILE A 665 -26.06 22.60 24.70
CA ILE A 665 -27.35 22.22 24.12
C ILE A 665 -28.26 21.60 25.18
N GLY A 666 -27.70 20.75 26.05
CA GLY A 666 -28.41 20.14 27.17
C GLY A 666 -29.72 19.46 26.76
N LYS A 667 -30.80 19.75 27.49
CA LYS A 667 -32.16 19.22 27.22
C LYS A 667 -33.03 20.16 26.40
N SER A 668 -32.45 21.12 25.66
CA SER A 668 -33.19 22.14 24.90
C SER A 668 -34.00 21.60 23.71
N GLY A 669 -33.80 20.33 23.33
CA GLY A 669 -34.42 19.71 22.15
C GLY A 669 -33.74 20.09 20.82
N LYS A 670 -32.71 20.95 20.85
CA LYS A 670 -31.92 21.29 19.67
C LYS A 670 -31.03 20.14 19.22
N THR A 671 -30.88 19.96 17.92
CA THR A 671 -30.03 18.91 17.34
C THR A 671 -28.62 19.41 17.04
N MET A 672 -27.65 18.48 17.07
CA MET A 672 -26.29 18.71 16.61
C MET A 672 -25.85 17.60 15.67
N SER A 673 -25.33 17.97 14.50
CA SER A 673 -24.74 17.05 13.54
C SER A 673 -23.33 17.46 13.13
N VAL A 674 -22.63 16.54 12.48
CA VAL A 674 -21.33 16.75 11.85
C VAL A 674 -21.35 16.14 10.46
N ALA A 675 -20.58 16.72 9.53
CA ALA A 675 -20.29 16.10 8.25
C ALA A 675 -19.07 15.18 8.35
N LEU A 676 -19.13 14.05 7.65
CA LEU A 676 -18.08 13.04 7.60
C LEU A 676 -17.75 12.71 6.13
N PRO A 677 -16.46 12.63 5.76
CA PRO A 677 -16.04 12.22 4.42
C PRO A 677 -16.23 10.72 4.20
N ALA A 678 -16.64 10.31 3.00
CA ALA A 678 -16.82 8.90 2.66
C ALA A 678 -15.50 8.14 2.46
N ALA A 679 -14.43 8.82 2.06
CA ALA A 679 -13.13 8.21 1.79
C ALA A 679 -12.37 7.88 3.08
N TYR A 680 -11.77 6.68 3.13
CA TYR A 680 -11.01 6.19 4.29
C TYR A 680 -9.92 7.15 4.77
N TRP A 681 -9.15 7.74 3.84
CA TRP A 681 -8.01 8.60 4.20
C TRP A 681 -8.42 9.89 4.89
N TYR A 682 -9.54 10.49 4.47
CA TYR A 682 -10.09 11.68 5.12
C TYR A 682 -10.86 11.35 6.40
N LEU A 683 -11.46 10.16 6.50
CA LEU A 683 -12.21 9.76 7.70
C LEU A 683 -11.31 9.21 8.81
N LYS A 684 -10.15 8.63 8.48
CA LYS A 684 -9.21 8.00 9.42
C LYS A 684 -8.84 8.89 10.63
N PRO A 685 -8.65 10.22 10.49
CA PRO A 685 -8.43 11.12 11.63
C PRO A 685 -9.64 11.29 12.55
N PHE A 686 -10.86 11.01 12.10
CA PHE A 686 -12.08 11.22 12.90
C PHE A 686 -12.27 10.11 13.93
N PRO A 687 -12.37 10.43 15.23
CA PRO A 687 -12.64 9.45 16.28
C PRO A 687 -14.16 9.22 16.35
N VAL A 688 -14.72 8.61 15.31
CA VAL A 688 -16.17 8.50 15.09
C VAL A 688 -16.92 7.84 16.24
N THR A 689 -16.31 6.91 16.99
CA THR A 689 -16.90 6.29 18.18
C THR A 689 -17.03 7.25 19.37
N LYS A 690 -16.17 8.27 19.45
CA LYS A 690 -16.26 9.33 20.46
C LYS A 690 -17.20 10.46 20.02
N ILE A 691 -17.32 10.70 18.72
CA ILE A 691 -18.24 11.70 18.15
C ILE A 691 -19.68 11.21 18.17
N ALA A 692 -19.93 9.95 17.80
CA ALA A 692 -21.25 9.34 17.72
C ALA A 692 -22.15 9.60 18.94
N PRO A 693 -21.72 9.42 20.21
CA PRO A 693 -22.57 9.72 21.35
C PRO A 693 -22.85 11.22 21.57
N LEU A 694 -22.06 12.11 20.96
CA LEU A 694 -22.18 13.56 21.11
C LEU A 694 -23.10 14.19 20.07
N VAL A 695 -23.46 13.50 18.99
CA VAL A 695 -24.28 14.04 17.89
C VAL A 695 -25.61 13.29 17.78
N ASP A 696 -26.63 13.96 17.24
CA ASP A 696 -27.94 13.37 16.99
C ASP A 696 -27.92 12.51 15.71
N TYR A 697 -27.20 12.99 14.70
CA TYR A 697 -26.94 12.30 13.44
C TYR A 697 -25.63 12.77 12.81
N MET A 698 -25.13 12.03 11.82
CA MET A 698 -23.92 12.32 11.07
C MET A 698 -24.28 12.38 9.58
N VAL A 699 -23.99 13.51 8.96
CA VAL A 699 -24.09 13.70 7.50
C VAL A 699 -22.92 12.97 6.88
N TYR A 700 -23.17 11.93 6.10
CA TYR A 700 -22.12 11.14 5.47
C TYR A 700 -22.05 11.45 3.98
N MET A 701 -21.00 12.15 3.57
CA MET A 701 -20.85 12.72 2.23
C MET A 701 -20.45 11.65 1.23
N THR A 702 -21.39 10.77 0.89
CA THR A 702 -21.24 9.68 -0.09
C THR A 702 -21.55 10.16 -1.51
N TYR A 703 -20.99 11.31 -1.85
CA TYR A 703 -20.93 11.95 -3.15
C TYR A 703 -19.51 12.54 -3.30
N ASP A 704 -19.14 12.99 -4.50
CA ASP A 704 -17.76 13.39 -4.80
C ASP A 704 -16.74 12.26 -4.54
N LEU A 705 -17.16 11.02 -4.76
CA LEU A 705 -16.27 9.85 -4.72
C LEU A 705 -15.20 9.92 -5.82
N HIS A 706 -15.51 10.62 -6.92
CA HIS A 706 -14.66 10.81 -8.08
C HIS A 706 -14.83 12.22 -8.65
N GLY A 707 -13.75 12.78 -9.20
CA GLY A 707 -13.74 14.11 -9.80
C GLY A 707 -12.46 14.39 -10.58
N GLN A 708 -12.32 15.62 -11.08
CA GLN A 708 -11.14 16.02 -11.88
C GLN A 708 -9.82 15.84 -11.11
N TRP A 709 -9.87 15.99 -9.78
CA TRP A 709 -8.76 15.77 -8.85
C TRP A 709 -8.24 14.32 -8.82
N ASP A 710 -8.91 13.37 -9.47
CA ASP A 710 -8.40 12.00 -9.59
C ASP A 710 -7.23 11.91 -10.59
N TYR A 711 -7.06 12.90 -11.47
CA TYR A 711 -6.02 12.90 -12.50
C TYR A 711 -4.61 12.82 -11.87
N GLY A 712 -3.84 11.82 -12.32
CA GLY A 712 -2.49 11.55 -11.83
C GLY A 712 -2.43 10.70 -10.57
N ASN A 713 -3.57 10.32 -9.98
CA ASN A 713 -3.61 9.49 -8.79
C ASN A 713 -3.82 8.01 -9.12
N LYS A 714 -2.74 7.23 -9.12
CA LYS A 714 -2.80 5.78 -9.41
C LYS A 714 -3.57 4.95 -8.38
N PHE A 715 -3.82 5.49 -7.18
CA PHE A 715 -4.45 4.76 -6.07
C PHE A 715 -5.94 5.04 -5.93
N ILE A 716 -6.47 6.05 -6.62
CA ILE A 716 -7.89 6.43 -6.43
C ILE A 716 -8.87 5.44 -7.06
N SER A 717 -8.44 4.69 -8.07
CA SER A 717 -9.29 3.81 -8.86
C SER A 717 -8.55 2.56 -9.31
N SER A 718 -9.02 1.40 -8.85
CA SER A 718 -8.49 0.11 -9.30
C SER A 718 -8.61 -0.02 -10.83
N GLY A 719 -7.54 -0.52 -11.46
CA GLY A 719 -7.44 -0.66 -12.92
C GLY A 719 -7.31 0.68 -13.67
N CYS A 720 -7.04 1.79 -12.98
CA CYS A 720 -6.84 3.10 -13.59
C CYS A 720 -5.49 3.73 -13.18
N PRO A 721 -4.38 3.37 -13.83
CA PRO A 721 -3.04 3.77 -13.41
C PRO A 721 -2.79 5.28 -13.33
N ASN A 722 -3.53 6.08 -14.11
CA ASN A 722 -3.42 7.54 -14.10
C ASN A 722 -4.56 8.23 -13.34
N GLY A 723 -5.43 7.47 -12.66
CA GLY A 723 -6.62 7.95 -11.96
C GLY A 723 -7.67 8.63 -12.86
N ASN A 724 -7.40 8.81 -14.15
CA ASN A 724 -8.21 9.60 -15.06
C ASN A 724 -9.32 8.81 -15.78
N CYS A 725 -9.93 7.84 -15.11
CA CYS A 725 -11.00 7.03 -15.71
C CYS A 725 -12.38 7.64 -15.43
N LEU A 726 -13.32 7.47 -16.36
CA LEU A 726 -14.69 7.92 -16.20
C LEU A 726 -15.37 7.11 -15.08
N ARG A 727 -15.48 7.70 -13.89
CA ARG A 727 -16.10 7.09 -12.71
C ARG A 727 -17.24 7.95 -12.18
N SER A 728 -18.26 7.29 -11.66
CA SER A 728 -19.42 7.99 -11.09
C SER A 728 -19.09 8.51 -9.70
N HIS A 729 -19.22 9.83 -9.49
CA HIS A 729 -19.01 10.43 -8.16
C HIS A 729 -20.04 10.00 -7.09
N VAL A 730 -21.07 9.25 -7.49
CA VAL A 730 -22.16 8.73 -6.64
C VAL A 730 -22.30 7.20 -6.73
N ASN A 731 -21.21 6.52 -7.09
CA ASN A 731 -21.18 5.07 -7.25
C ASN A 731 -21.66 4.33 -5.99
N LYS A 732 -22.68 3.47 -6.13
CA LYS A 732 -23.26 2.71 -5.02
C LYS A 732 -22.32 1.68 -4.41
N THR A 733 -21.48 1.05 -5.23
CA THR A 733 -20.60 -0.02 -4.72
C THR A 733 -19.57 0.58 -3.76
N GLU A 734 -19.03 1.74 -4.10
CA GLU A 734 -18.13 2.51 -3.23
C GLU A 734 -18.88 3.13 -2.04
N THR A 735 -20.11 3.59 -2.23
CA THR A 735 -20.99 3.98 -1.12
C THR A 735 -21.15 2.82 -0.12
N LEU A 736 -21.37 1.59 -0.59
CA LEU A 736 -21.47 0.40 0.26
C LEU A 736 -20.18 0.12 1.04
N ASP A 737 -19.01 0.28 0.42
CA ASP A 737 -17.71 0.13 1.08
C ASP A 737 -17.53 1.19 2.20
N SER A 738 -17.90 2.44 1.93
CA SER A 738 -17.94 3.52 2.94
C SER A 738 -18.90 3.22 4.09
N LEU A 739 -20.12 2.72 3.80
CA LEU A 739 -21.09 2.34 4.83
C LEU A 739 -20.61 1.13 5.66
N ALA A 740 -19.95 0.16 5.03
CA ALA A 740 -19.32 -0.94 5.74
C ALA A 740 -18.20 -0.45 6.65
N MET A 741 -17.35 0.46 6.18
CA MET A 741 -16.28 1.08 6.98
C MET A 741 -16.84 1.76 8.24
N ILE A 742 -17.77 2.71 8.10
CA ILE A 742 -18.26 3.51 9.24
C ILE A 742 -19.01 2.65 10.28
N THR A 743 -19.72 1.62 9.83
CA THR A 743 -20.43 0.71 10.74
C THR A 743 -19.48 -0.25 11.45
N LYS A 744 -18.44 -0.76 10.77
CA LYS A 744 -17.36 -1.56 11.39
C LYS A 744 -16.48 -0.73 12.33
N ALA A 745 -16.37 0.57 12.09
CA ALA A 745 -15.75 1.50 13.04
C ALA A 745 -16.53 1.60 14.36
N GLY A 746 -17.76 1.09 14.42
CA GLY A 746 -18.59 1.02 15.63
C GLY A 746 -19.66 2.10 15.72
N VAL A 747 -19.95 2.82 14.62
CA VAL A 747 -21.06 3.78 14.58
C VAL A 747 -22.36 3.06 14.31
N ASP A 748 -23.39 3.40 15.09
CA ASP A 748 -24.76 2.90 14.89
C ASP A 748 -25.29 3.39 13.52
N PRO A 749 -25.71 2.48 12.62
CA PRO A 749 -26.31 2.83 11.33
C PRO A 749 -27.48 3.83 11.44
N ALA A 750 -28.23 3.78 12.55
CA ALA A 750 -29.35 4.70 12.79
C ALA A 750 -28.91 6.17 12.97
N LYS A 751 -27.62 6.45 13.19
CA LYS A 751 -27.07 7.81 13.23
C LYS A 751 -26.52 8.31 11.90
N ILE A 752 -26.35 7.44 10.91
CA ILE A 752 -25.75 7.80 9.63
C ILE A 752 -26.84 8.26 8.65
N VAL A 753 -26.63 9.43 8.05
CA VAL A 753 -27.49 10.02 7.04
C VAL A 753 -26.72 10.03 5.72
N ILE A 754 -27.17 9.22 4.76
CA ILE A 754 -26.44 8.90 3.52
C ILE A 754 -26.58 10.02 2.48
N GLY A 755 -25.47 10.47 1.91
CA GLY A 755 -25.44 11.50 0.87
C GLY A 755 -26.12 11.06 -0.44
N ILE A 756 -26.96 11.95 -0.97
CA ILE A 756 -27.45 11.97 -2.36
C ILE A 756 -27.13 13.36 -2.94
N SER A 757 -26.98 13.46 -4.27
CA SER A 757 -26.53 14.71 -4.91
C SER A 757 -27.59 15.29 -5.84
N SER A 758 -27.75 16.60 -5.82
CA SER A 758 -28.50 17.41 -6.81
C SER A 758 -27.61 17.99 -7.91
N TYR A 759 -26.47 17.35 -8.17
CA TYR A 759 -25.49 17.72 -9.17
C TYR A 759 -24.75 16.48 -9.65
N GLY A 760 -24.05 16.64 -10.77
CA GLY A 760 -23.12 15.66 -11.31
C GLY A 760 -21.70 16.20 -11.46
N ARG A 761 -20.73 15.29 -11.41
CA ARG A 761 -19.34 15.56 -11.80
C ARG A 761 -19.14 15.20 -13.27
N SER A 762 -18.61 16.16 -14.04
CA SER A 762 -18.42 16.03 -15.47
C SER A 762 -16.95 15.97 -15.89
N PHE A 763 -16.70 15.34 -17.03
CA PHE A 763 -15.37 15.09 -17.56
C PHE A 763 -15.36 15.29 -19.07
N ARG A 764 -14.29 15.91 -19.59
CA ARG A 764 -13.99 15.87 -21.03
C ARG A 764 -13.46 14.48 -21.36
N MET A 765 -14.17 13.77 -22.23
CA MET A 765 -13.74 12.43 -22.67
C MET A 765 -12.50 12.54 -23.57
N LYS A 766 -11.52 11.67 -23.35
CA LYS A 766 -10.33 11.53 -24.22
C LYS A 766 -10.68 10.97 -25.59
N ASP A 767 -11.59 9.99 -25.62
CA ASP A 767 -12.24 9.50 -26.84
C ASP A 767 -13.75 9.67 -26.68
N PRO A 768 -14.40 10.58 -27.43
CA PRO A 768 -15.85 10.80 -27.36
C PRO A 768 -16.72 9.58 -27.63
N LYS A 769 -16.15 8.50 -28.19
CA LYS A 769 -16.87 7.23 -28.43
C LYS A 769 -16.76 6.25 -27.25
N CYS A 770 -15.87 6.50 -26.29
CA CYS A 770 -15.60 5.62 -25.16
C CYS A 770 -16.27 6.16 -23.89
N THR A 771 -17.29 5.44 -23.38
CA THR A 771 -18.14 5.89 -22.25
C THR A 771 -18.16 4.94 -21.05
N GLY A 772 -17.42 3.84 -21.12
CA GLY A 772 -17.31 2.85 -20.05
C GLY A 772 -16.33 3.23 -18.94
N PRO A 773 -16.30 2.46 -17.83
CA PRO A 773 -15.53 2.79 -16.62
C PRO A 773 -14.00 2.71 -16.77
N THR A 774 -13.51 2.16 -17.89
CA THR A 774 -12.08 2.14 -18.25
C THR A 774 -11.71 3.24 -19.24
N CYS A 775 -12.68 3.98 -19.75
CA CYS A 775 -12.45 5.11 -20.65
C CYS A 775 -11.88 6.29 -19.87
N GLN A 776 -11.08 7.12 -20.54
CA GLN A 776 -10.30 8.16 -19.88
C GLN A 776 -10.85 9.56 -20.11
N PHE A 777 -10.57 10.46 -19.17
CA PHE A 777 -10.79 11.90 -19.30
C PHE A 777 -9.47 12.69 -19.45
N THR A 778 -9.59 13.94 -19.92
CA THR A 778 -8.46 14.87 -20.15
C THR A 778 -8.40 16.00 -19.10
N GLY A 779 -7.45 16.92 -19.27
CA GLY A 779 -7.16 17.99 -18.30
C GLY A 779 -6.01 17.62 -17.35
N SER A 780 -6.03 18.21 -16.16
CA SER A 780 -5.04 17.97 -15.10
C SER A 780 -5.75 17.85 -13.75
N PHE A 781 -5.00 17.60 -12.66
CA PHE A 781 -5.55 17.52 -11.30
C PHE A 781 -6.43 18.71 -10.92
N SER A 782 -6.06 19.93 -11.34
CA SER A 782 -6.74 21.17 -10.96
C SER A 782 -7.53 21.83 -12.09
N VAL A 783 -7.48 21.30 -13.32
CA VAL A 783 -8.11 21.93 -14.49
C VAL A 783 -8.99 20.92 -15.20
N SER A 784 -10.30 21.13 -15.14
CA SER A 784 -11.27 20.39 -15.95
C SER A 784 -11.44 21.04 -17.31
N GLU A 785 -11.40 20.22 -18.36
CA GLU A 785 -11.68 20.68 -19.73
C GLU A 785 -13.15 20.52 -20.13
N ALA A 786 -13.99 19.93 -19.28
CA ALA A 786 -15.41 19.76 -19.55
C ALA A 786 -16.11 21.12 -19.71
N GLU A 787 -17.18 21.18 -20.50
CA GLU A 787 -17.97 22.40 -20.62
C GLU A 787 -18.61 22.76 -19.26
N PRO A 788 -18.46 24.02 -18.78
CA PRO A 788 -19.09 24.47 -17.55
C PRO A 788 -20.61 24.61 -17.72
N GLY A 789 -21.34 24.51 -16.61
CA GLY A 789 -22.77 24.82 -16.57
C GLY A 789 -23.04 26.29 -16.84
N VAL A 790 -24.20 26.60 -17.41
CA VAL A 790 -24.59 27.99 -17.73
C VAL A 790 -24.84 28.85 -16.48
N CYS A 791 -25.22 28.23 -15.37
CA CYS A 791 -25.47 28.88 -14.09
C CYS A 791 -24.45 28.51 -13.02
N THR A 792 -23.99 27.26 -12.96
CA THR A 792 -22.93 26.88 -12.01
C THR A 792 -21.60 27.51 -12.38
N GLY A 793 -21.33 27.72 -13.67
CA GLY A 793 -20.12 28.37 -14.17
C GLY A 793 -18.84 27.55 -14.04
N GLU A 794 -18.89 26.41 -13.34
CA GLU A 794 -17.72 25.61 -12.97
C GLU A 794 -17.52 24.43 -13.92
N ALA A 795 -16.32 24.29 -14.49
CA ALA A 795 -15.98 23.16 -15.33
C ALA A 795 -15.86 21.88 -14.48
N GLY A 796 -16.49 20.80 -14.91
CA GLY A 796 -16.50 19.55 -14.15
C GLY A 796 -17.63 19.44 -13.12
N TYR A 797 -18.53 20.43 -13.05
CA TYR A 797 -19.66 20.45 -12.11
C TYR A 797 -20.93 21.00 -12.76
N LEU A 798 -21.97 20.17 -12.84
CA LEU A 798 -23.28 20.55 -13.38
C LEU A 798 -24.38 20.28 -12.36
N SER A 799 -25.26 21.25 -12.15
CA SER A 799 -26.48 21.01 -11.36
C SER A 799 -27.43 20.05 -12.09
N ASP A 800 -28.26 19.33 -11.34
CA ASP A 800 -29.32 18.49 -11.92
C ASP A 800 -30.27 19.30 -12.81
N ALA A 801 -30.53 20.56 -12.44
CA ALA A 801 -31.35 21.48 -13.23
C ALA A 801 -30.74 21.78 -14.61
N GLU A 802 -29.43 21.99 -14.69
CA GLU A 802 -28.70 22.19 -15.95
C GLU A 802 -28.59 20.91 -16.76
N ILE A 803 -28.31 19.77 -16.13
CA ILE A 803 -28.27 18.47 -16.80
C ILE A 803 -29.60 18.19 -17.51
N ARG A 804 -30.73 18.43 -16.83
CA ARG A 804 -32.06 18.27 -17.45
C ARG A 804 -32.35 19.32 -18.51
N LEU A 805 -31.83 20.54 -18.39
CA LEU A 805 -31.94 21.56 -19.43
C LEU A 805 -31.19 21.13 -20.70
N ILE A 806 -29.96 20.66 -20.58
CA ILE A 806 -29.14 20.16 -21.70
C ILE A 806 -29.86 18.99 -22.40
N ALA A 807 -30.37 18.03 -21.63
CA ALA A 807 -31.12 16.90 -22.17
C ALA A 807 -32.41 17.34 -22.88
N TYR A 808 -33.12 18.33 -22.33
CA TYR A 808 -34.31 18.90 -22.94
C TYR A 808 -33.99 19.62 -24.26
N ASP A 809 -32.98 20.50 -24.25
CA ASP A 809 -32.57 21.28 -25.41
C ASP A 809 -32.09 20.40 -26.57
N ALA A 810 -31.32 19.34 -26.26
CA ALA A 810 -30.92 18.33 -27.24
C ALA A 810 -32.15 17.64 -27.86
N LYS A 811 -33.15 17.27 -27.04
CA LYS A 811 -34.38 16.64 -27.50
C LYS A 811 -35.23 17.57 -28.38
N GLN A 812 -35.21 18.88 -28.11
CA GLN A 812 -35.87 19.89 -28.93
C GLN A 812 -35.08 20.25 -30.20
N GLY A 813 -33.90 19.67 -30.42
CA GLY A 813 -33.05 19.97 -31.57
C GLY A 813 -32.44 21.38 -31.52
N LYS A 814 -32.21 21.93 -30.32
CA LYS A 814 -31.55 23.23 -30.15
C LYS A 814 -30.18 23.17 -30.83
N LYS A 815 -29.94 24.10 -31.76
CA LYS A 815 -28.72 24.14 -32.57
C LYS A 815 -27.49 24.15 -31.67
N GLY A 816 -26.56 23.23 -31.92
CA GLY A 816 -25.29 23.12 -31.18
C GLY A 816 -25.36 22.31 -29.89
N VAL A 817 -26.56 21.91 -29.44
CA VAL A 817 -26.74 21.09 -28.24
C VAL A 817 -27.03 19.64 -28.63
N THR A 818 -26.24 18.72 -28.10
CA THR A 818 -26.41 17.27 -28.28
C THR A 818 -26.26 16.59 -26.95
N ALA A 819 -27.11 15.59 -26.68
CA ALA A 819 -27.04 14.82 -25.45
C ALA A 819 -27.59 13.41 -25.64
N LYS A 820 -27.07 12.47 -24.86
CA LYS A 820 -27.57 11.10 -24.74
C LYS A 820 -27.50 10.70 -23.28
N THR A 821 -28.62 10.27 -22.73
CA THR A 821 -28.74 9.82 -21.33
C THR A 821 -28.97 8.32 -21.24
N TRP A 822 -28.47 7.69 -20.18
CA TRP A 822 -28.80 6.31 -19.80
C TRP A 822 -28.60 6.10 -18.30
N TYR A 823 -29.15 5.00 -17.79
CA TYR A 823 -28.92 4.56 -16.42
C TYR A 823 -27.87 3.44 -16.41
N ASP A 824 -26.78 3.65 -15.67
CA ASP A 824 -25.74 2.65 -15.48
C ASP A 824 -26.09 1.74 -14.29
N LYS A 825 -26.29 0.45 -14.58
CA LYS A 825 -26.74 -0.52 -13.58
C LYS A 825 -25.65 -0.89 -12.58
N ASP A 826 -24.38 -0.86 -13.01
CA ASP A 826 -23.26 -1.33 -12.20
C ASP A 826 -22.90 -0.32 -11.10
N SER A 827 -22.91 0.98 -11.42
CA SER A 827 -22.74 2.05 -10.43
C SER A 827 -24.05 2.51 -9.76
N ASP A 828 -25.22 2.12 -10.28
CA ASP A 828 -26.56 2.61 -9.88
C ASP A 828 -26.63 4.15 -9.97
N SER A 829 -26.25 4.69 -11.13
CA SER A 829 -26.13 6.13 -11.40
C SER A 829 -26.75 6.51 -12.74
N ASP A 830 -27.22 7.75 -12.87
CA ASP A 830 -27.65 8.31 -14.15
C ASP A 830 -26.45 8.95 -14.85
N ILE A 831 -26.32 8.69 -16.15
CA ILE A 831 -25.19 9.15 -16.96
C ILE A 831 -25.70 9.93 -18.16
N MET A 832 -24.95 10.96 -18.56
CA MET A 832 -25.18 11.70 -19.80
C MET A 832 -23.85 11.96 -20.52
N THR A 833 -23.81 11.71 -21.82
CA THR A 833 -22.82 12.37 -22.70
C THR A 833 -23.45 13.56 -23.37
N PHE A 834 -22.75 14.69 -23.44
CA PHE A 834 -23.30 15.93 -23.96
C PHE A 834 -22.25 16.83 -24.61
N GLY A 835 -22.74 17.85 -25.31
CA GLY A 835 -22.00 19.03 -25.71
C GLY A 835 -22.97 20.13 -26.11
N THR A 836 -22.66 21.36 -25.71
CA THR A 836 -23.51 22.55 -25.86
C THR A 836 -22.93 23.58 -26.83
N LYS A 837 -21.67 23.39 -27.26
CA LYS A 837 -20.92 24.32 -28.13
C LYS A 837 -20.81 23.87 -29.60
N GLY A 838 -21.65 22.93 -30.04
CA GLY A 838 -21.65 22.44 -31.42
C GLY A 838 -20.46 21.55 -31.79
N LYS A 839 -19.72 21.03 -30.81
CA LYS A 839 -18.57 20.12 -30.99
C LYS A 839 -18.94 18.63 -30.89
N GLY A 840 -20.23 18.32 -30.81
CA GLY A 840 -20.73 16.97 -30.54
C GLY A 840 -20.65 16.60 -29.06
N MET A 841 -20.95 15.34 -28.73
CA MET A 841 -20.97 14.85 -27.36
C MET A 841 -19.56 14.52 -26.86
N THR A 842 -18.79 15.54 -26.48
CA THR A 842 -17.40 15.39 -26.01
C THR A 842 -17.27 15.23 -24.50
N ASP A 843 -18.31 15.57 -23.76
CA ASP A 843 -18.30 15.55 -22.29
C ASP A 843 -19.21 14.46 -21.75
N TRP A 844 -18.88 13.97 -20.57
CA TRP A 844 -19.58 12.92 -19.84
C TRP A 844 -19.90 13.43 -18.43
N VAL A 845 -21.07 13.11 -17.88
CA VAL A 845 -21.45 13.46 -16.50
C VAL A 845 -22.19 12.29 -15.85
N ALA A 846 -21.85 11.99 -14.61
CA ALA A 846 -22.62 11.11 -13.73
C ALA A 846 -23.33 11.92 -12.65
N TYR A 847 -24.59 11.60 -12.39
CA TYR A 847 -25.47 12.32 -11.46
C TYR A 847 -26.55 11.39 -10.90
N MET A 848 -27.45 11.94 -10.06
CA MET A 848 -28.64 11.24 -9.60
C MET A 848 -29.92 11.95 -10.04
N GLY A 849 -30.64 11.39 -11.02
CA GLY A 849 -31.98 11.85 -11.35
C GLY A 849 -33.00 11.53 -10.24
N PRO A 850 -34.23 12.09 -10.30
CA PRO A 850 -35.25 11.91 -9.26
C PRO A 850 -35.58 10.44 -8.96
N THR A 851 -35.62 9.59 -9.99
CA THR A 851 -35.88 8.16 -9.83
C THR A 851 -34.74 7.47 -9.06
N THR A 852 -33.49 7.82 -9.36
CA THR A 852 -32.31 7.26 -8.69
C THR A 852 -32.23 7.74 -7.24
N LYS A 853 -32.47 9.02 -6.96
CA LYS A 853 -32.57 9.53 -5.57
C LYS A 853 -33.63 8.81 -4.75
N GLN A 854 -34.82 8.58 -5.32
CA GLN A 854 -35.88 7.84 -4.64
C GLN A 854 -35.46 6.39 -4.36
N LYS A 855 -34.87 5.70 -5.35
CA LYS A 855 -34.31 4.35 -5.17
C LYS A 855 -33.24 4.31 -4.07
N ARG A 856 -32.33 5.30 -4.02
CA ARG A 856 -31.29 5.40 -2.97
C ARG A 856 -31.89 5.67 -1.59
N THR A 857 -32.95 6.46 -1.53
CA THR A 857 -33.70 6.73 -0.29
C THR A 857 -34.37 5.46 0.24
N ASP A 858 -35.04 4.69 -0.63
CA ASP A 858 -35.68 3.44 -0.22
C ASP A 858 -34.67 2.34 0.11
N TRP A 859 -33.53 2.33 -0.58
CA TRP A 859 -32.39 1.49 -0.24
C TRP A 859 -31.83 1.82 1.16
N ALA A 860 -31.61 3.09 1.50
CA ALA A 860 -31.18 3.52 2.83
C ALA A 860 -32.16 3.05 3.93
N LYS A 861 -33.47 3.17 3.70
CA LYS A 861 -34.50 2.64 4.61
C LYS A 861 -34.41 1.12 4.76
N SER A 862 -34.23 0.39 3.65
CA SER A 862 -34.15 -1.08 3.67
C SER A 862 -32.94 -1.60 4.46
N LEU A 863 -31.89 -0.79 4.53
CA LEU A 863 -30.68 -1.07 5.29
C LEU A 863 -30.73 -0.53 6.73
N ASN A 864 -31.87 0.01 7.21
CA ASN A 864 -32.04 0.60 8.54
C ASN A 864 -31.06 1.75 8.87
N PHE A 865 -30.66 2.54 7.87
CA PHE A 865 -29.87 3.75 8.11
C PHE A 865 -30.74 4.92 8.58
N GLY A 866 -30.11 5.85 9.31
CA GLY A 866 -30.76 7.00 9.93
C GLY A 866 -31.48 7.94 8.96
N GLY A 867 -31.01 8.07 7.72
CA GLY A 867 -31.63 8.94 6.73
C GLY A 867 -30.88 9.09 5.42
N VAL A 868 -31.32 10.07 4.61
CA VAL A 868 -30.58 10.61 3.47
C VAL A 868 -30.39 12.12 3.59
N VAL A 869 -29.35 12.65 2.95
CA VAL A 869 -29.01 14.07 2.90
C VAL A 869 -28.72 14.52 1.49
N ASP A 870 -29.45 15.53 1.00
CA ASP A 870 -29.29 16.07 -0.35
C ASP A 870 -28.39 17.31 -0.36
N TRP A 871 -27.32 17.26 -1.15
CA TRP A 871 -26.48 18.39 -1.51
C TRP A 871 -26.69 18.75 -2.99
N ALA A 872 -27.34 19.86 -3.35
CA ALA A 872 -28.11 20.76 -2.50
C ALA A 872 -29.44 21.16 -3.18
N ILE A 873 -30.43 21.56 -2.37
CA ILE A 873 -31.83 21.79 -2.80
C ILE A 873 -31.92 22.78 -3.96
N ASP A 874 -31.14 23.86 -3.91
CA ASP A 874 -31.16 24.96 -4.89
C ASP A 874 -30.49 24.61 -6.24
N LEU A 875 -29.96 23.40 -6.37
CA LEU A 875 -29.44 22.83 -7.62
C LEU A 875 -30.43 21.85 -8.26
N GLU A 876 -31.43 21.40 -7.50
CA GLU A 876 -32.31 20.33 -7.92
C GLU A 876 -33.18 20.78 -9.09
N THR A 877 -33.78 21.96 -9.06
CA THR A 877 -34.72 22.46 -10.09
C THR A 877 -34.74 23.99 -10.21
N TRP A 878 -35.45 24.49 -11.23
CA TRP A 878 -35.58 25.92 -11.51
C TRP A 878 -36.70 26.55 -10.67
N PHE A 879 -36.34 27.53 -9.83
CA PHE A 879 -37.29 28.41 -9.11
C PHE A 879 -37.33 29.84 -9.67
N SER A 880 -36.41 30.15 -10.58
CA SER A 880 -36.36 31.33 -11.42
C SER A 880 -36.74 30.99 -12.87
N ALA A 881 -36.85 32.01 -13.73
CA ALA A 881 -36.97 31.78 -15.17
C ALA A 881 -35.76 30.96 -15.69
N LYS A 882 -36.02 30.07 -16.66
CA LYS A 882 -34.99 29.28 -17.34
C LYS A 882 -34.26 30.15 -18.37
N PRO A 883 -32.93 30.02 -18.48
CA PRO A 883 -32.13 30.73 -19.48
C PRO A 883 -32.32 30.19 -20.91
#